data_AF-A0A8S1E582-F1
#
_entry.id   AF-A0A8S1E582-F1
#
_cell.length_a   1.000
_cell.length_b   1.000
_cell.length_c   1.000
_cell.angle_alpha   90.00
_cell.angle_beta   90.00
_cell.angle_gamma   90.00
#
_symmetry.space_group_name_H-M   'P 1'
#
loop_
_entity.id
_entity.type
_entity.pdbx_description
1 polymer ?
#
loop_
_entity_poly.entity_id
_entity_poly.type
_entity_poly.pdbx_seq_one_letter_code
_entity_poly.pdbx_strand_id
1 'polypeptide(L)'
;MRSTFLQNLRAIFIIQVLLFHLKPTLFKNGFVGVDMFFVLSGYLMSKILSKSLTFSTVSIFYQKRVARVLPLYYLTILAVVVVGQLLTIRTDRHDLIDDLRWSLALIYNYKPIFEHHSYWENVSSIRFFVHLWSLCVEVQYYLLAPLVVFIAQKLGGLKLSGYCIFIIGSIMFQISTPFELSYSFIVSRLWQFLLGAMVFDFRVEILNATNHLLHHLLYVFSALSVLTMLFPNEFSDVLTRLLMTFLAAILIAGHERLDKSILCCRPFAFIGDISYVLYLVHWPVVCFAKYIQITDQLNFYEMLPVLAISFLISILVHFSLEVRISMVPAKKRVKQKLFINSSLTMSIGAILLSASVSYSLIYCLQTNESILVATLSDADRDAFAYNQNVSNLYTNISELACDTERFDDDSLVLHEYRALEYCRRLGGGGGRVLVIGNSLAIRAFPGILRTFDGRYDEIVLLARHGTAPLLNVLPEFSAACRRQAEQMKPDLLWIIQGMNELIRPYIPIPRDDATLRRVQQDQLDGLKIHAKRVFIDLPYYEKFVDLHNILLRCLLFRQSPADHLVFDEKTVYDLIGPQISRLLSLKCDNCFFNDIQKALSDPTTNAFSAYESSTNRMILYDGSHLSKTGQKLIVDAVYKPRIMQFMQFMRP
;
A
#
# COMPACT_ATOMS: atom_id res chain seq x y z
N MET A 1 -31.17 -14.81 -27.22
CA MET A 1 -31.26 -15.55 -25.94
C MET A 1 -29.99 -15.31 -25.15
N ARG A 2 -30.11 -15.20 -23.83
CA ARG A 2 -28.98 -15.10 -22.88
C ARG A 2 -28.42 -16.52 -22.70
N SER A 3 -27.12 -16.74 -22.93
CA SER A 3 -26.52 -18.06 -22.67
C SER A 3 -26.36 -18.26 -21.17
N THR A 4 -26.89 -19.35 -20.66
CA THR A 4 -26.76 -19.75 -19.25
C THR A 4 -25.32 -20.10 -18.94
N PHE A 5 -24.66 -20.83 -19.84
CA PHE A 5 -23.26 -21.22 -19.70
C PHE A 5 -22.32 -20.01 -19.50
N LEU A 6 -22.47 -18.96 -20.32
CA LEU A 6 -21.65 -17.75 -20.17
C LEU A 6 -21.87 -17.05 -18.83
N GLN A 7 -23.08 -17.11 -18.24
CA GLN A 7 -23.28 -16.56 -16.88
C GLN A 7 -22.58 -17.42 -15.83
N ASN A 8 -22.61 -18.74 -15.94
CA ASN A 8 -21.89 -19.60 -15.00
C ASN A 8 -20.38 -19.41 -15.07
N LEU A 9 -19.83 -19.20 -16.27
CA LEU A 9 -18.42 -18.82 -16.41
C LEU A 9 -18.13 -17.50 -15.68
N ARG A 10 -18.98 -16.48 -15.86
CA ARG A 10 -18.84 -15.21 -15.12
C ARG A 10 -18.88 -15.42 -13.61
N ALA A 11 -19.72 -16.33 -13.12
CA ALA A 11 -19.77 -16.69 -11.70
C ALA A 11 -18.48 -17.31 -11.20
N ILE A 12 -17.90 -18.25 -11.96
CA ILE A 12 -16.60 -18.84 -11.62
C ILE A 12 -15.54 -17.74 -11.57
N PHE A 13 -15.48 -16.89 -12.60
CA PHE A 13 -14.47 -15.83 -12.70
C PHE A 13 -14.57 -14.85 -11.53
N ILE A 14 -15.77 -14.40 -11.15
CA ILE A 14 -15.93 -13.47 -10.02
C ILE A 14 -15.62 -14.14 -8.69
N ILE A 15 -16.00 -15.41 -8.48
CA ILE A 15 -15.68 -16.13 -7.24
C ILE A 15 -14.17 -16.21 -7.03
N GLN A 16 -13.39 -16.47 -8.08
CA GLN A 16 -11.92 -16.48 -8.00
C GLN A 16 -11.37 -15.13 -7.52
N VAL A 17 -11.86 -14.03 -8.10
CA VAL A 17 -11.44 -12.68 -7.69
C VAL A 17 -11.85 -12.36 -6.26
N LEU A 18 -13.08 -12.71 -5.85
CA LEU A 18 -13.57 -12.48 -4.49
C LEU A 18 -12.70 -13.17 -3.45
N LEU A 19 -12.40 -14.45 -3.67
CA LEU A 19 -11.59 -15.25 -2.75
C LEU A 19 -10.16 -14.69 -2.67
N PHE A 20 -9.58 -14.34 -3.80
CA PHE A 20 -8.27 -13.68 -3.86
C PHE A 20 -8.26 -12.38 -3.06
N HIS A 21 -9.25 -11.51 -3.23
CA HIS A 21 -9.31 -10.25 -2.51
C HIS A 21 -9.57 -10.40 -1.00
N LEU A 22 -10.34 -11.42 -0.59
CA LEU A 22 -10.60 -11.67 0.83
C LEU A 22 -9.38 -12.20 1.57
N LYS A 23 -8.65 -13.14 0.94
CA LYS A 23 -7.50 -13.78 1.56
C LYS A 23 -6.42 -14.05 0.51
N PRO A 24 -5.66 -13.00 0.11
CA PRO A 24 -4.70 -13.10 -0.98
C PRO A 24 -3.57 -14.07 -0.69
N THR A 25 -3.25 -14.33 0.57
CA THR A 25 -2.24 -15.32 0.99
C THR A 25 -2.64 -16.77 0.75
N LEU A 26 -3.94 -17.08 0.74
CA LEU A 26 -4.46 -18.42 0.53
C LEU A 26 -4.87 -18.64 -0.93
N PHE A 27 -5.60 -17.68 -1.51
CA PHE A 27 -6.16 -17.79 -2.86
C PHE A 27 -5.31 -17.02 -3.88
N LYS A 28 -3.99 -17.20 -3.83
CA LYS A 28 -3.00 -16.38 -4.56
C LYS A 28 -3.27 -16.29 -6.06
N ASN A 29 -3.73 -17.39 -6.68
CA ASN A 29 -3.96 -17.44 -8.13
C ASN A 29 -5.32 -16.89 -8.57
N GLY A 30 -6.19 -16.41 -7.67
CA GLY A 30 -7.54 -15.95 -8.03
C GLY A 30 -7.61 -14.67 -8.86
N PHE A 31 -6.49 -13.97 -9.01
CA PHE A 31 -6.39 -12.82 -9.91
C PHE A 31 -6.71 -13.17 -11.37
N VAL A 32 -6.48 -14.42 -11.82
CA VAL A 32 -6.75 -14.86 -13.20
C VAL A 32 -8.24 -14.81 -13.58
N GLY A 33 -9.13 -14.71 -12.59
CA GLY A 33 -10.54 -14.40 -12.81
C GLY A 33 -10.75 -13.16 -13.69
N VAL A 34 -9.96 -12.10 -13.48
CA VAL A 34 -10.01 -10.87 -14.28
C VAL A 34 -9.56 -11.12 -15.72
N ASP A 35 -8.52 -11.92 -15.92
CA ASP A 35 -8.00 -12.23 -17.26
C ASP A 35 -9.02 -12.97 -18.12
N MET A 36 -9.76 -13.90 -17.51
CA MET A 36 -10.84 -14.61 -18.19
C MET A 36 -12.04 -13.70 -18.48
N PHE A 37 -12.31 -12.69 -17.63
CA PHE A 37 -13.28 -11.63 -17.95
C PHE A 37 -12.86 -10.81 -19.18
N PHE A 38 -11.57 -10.50 -19.35
CA PHE A 38 -11.08 -9.78 -20.54
C PHE A 38 -11.30 -10.58 -21.83
N VAL A 39 -11.08 -11.91 -21.80
CA VAL A 39 -11.41 -12.79 -22.95
C VAL A 39 -12.90 -12.75 -23.26
N LEU A 40 -13.74 -12.89 -22.24
CA LEU A 40 -15.19 -12.84 -22.43
C LEU A 40 -15.65 -11.49 -22.98
N SER A 41 -15.03 -10.40 -22.51
CA SER A 41 -15.30 -9.04 -22.95
C SER A 41 -14.96 -8.87 -24.44
N GLY A 42 -13.77 -9.32 -24.86
CA GLY A 42 -13.36 -9.33 -26.27
C GLY A 42 -14.31 -10.09 -27.17
N TYR A 43 -14.72 -11.30 -26.75
CA TYR A 43 -15.70 -12.12 -27.48
C TYR A 43 -17.04 -11.40 -27.63
N LEU A 44 -17.58 -10.84 -26.54
CA LEU A 44 -18.89 -10.18 -26.54
C LEU A 44 -18.88 -8.88 -27.34
N MET A 45 -17.81 -8.08 -27.27
CA MET A 45 -17.72 -6.83 -28.03
C MET A 45 -17.66 -7.12 -29.53
N SER A 46 -16.82 -8.08 -29.95
CA SER A 46 -16.76 -8.54 -31.35
C SER A 46 -18.10 -9.10 -31.83
N LYS A 47 -18.79 -9.89 -31.00
CA LYS A 47 -20.14 -10.40 -31.31
C LYS A 47 -21.16 -9.29 -31.53
N ILE A 48 -21.12 -8.22 -30.73
CA ILE A 48 -22.05 -7.09 -30.86
C ILE A 48 -21.75 -6.26 -32.12
N LEU A 49 -20.48 -6.02 -32.42
CA LEU A 49 -20.02 -5.13 -33.50
C LEU A 49 -19.95 -5.81 -34.87
N SER A 50 -19.85 -7.13 -34.93
CA SER A 50 -19.66 -7.90 -36.18
C SER A 50 -20.76 -7.73 -37.24
N LYS A 51 -21.98 -7.35 -36.84
CA LYS A 51 -23.12 -7.23 -37.76
C LYS A 51 -23.01 -6.05 -38.73
N SER A 52 -22.49 -4.91 -38.28
CA SER A 52 -22.29 -3.72 -39.11
C SER A 52 -21.41 -2.71 -38.39
N LEU A 53 -20.48 -2.08 -39.11
CA LEU A 53 -19.64 -0.98 -38.59
C LEU A 53 -19.99 0.36 -39.25
N THR A 54 -21.25 0.78 -39.13
CA THR A 54 -21.65 2.14 -39.50
C THR A 54 -21.46 3.09 -38.32
N PHE A 55 -21.33 4.39 -38.59
CA PHE A 55 -21.28 5.42 -37.55
C PHE A 55 -22.44 5.31 -36.55
N SER A 56 -23.66 5.06 -37.04
CA SER A 56 -24.84 4.86 -36.20
C SER A 56 -24.71 3.63 -35.28
N THR A 57 -24.20 2.51 -35.81
CA THR A 57 -24.02 1.29 -35.01
C THR A 57 -22.96 1.46 -33.94
N VAL A 58 -21.84 2.11 -34.27
CA VAL A 58 -20.76 2.42 -33.32
C VAL A 58 -21.23 3.41 -32.24
N SER A 59 -21.99 4.44 -32.60
CA SER A 59 -22.56 5.38 -31.64
C SER A 59 -23.52 4.68 -30.65
N ILE A 60 -24.42 3.82 -31.16
CA ILE A 60 -25.33 3.03 -30.32
C ILE A 60 -24.55 2.06 -29.42
N PHE A 61 -23.46 1.48 -29.92
CA PHE A 61 -22.58 0.63 -29.13
C PHE A 61 -22.02 1.39 -27.93
N TYR A 62 -21.38 2.54 -28.14
CA TYR A 62 -20.81 3.34 -27.04
C TYR A 62 -21.88 3.81 -26.06
N GLN A 63 -23.02 4.29 -26.54
CA GLN A 63 -24.14 4.70 -25.68
C GLN A 63 -24.59 3.58 -24.74
N LYS A 64 -24.68 2.35 -25.24
CA LYS A 64 -25.06 1.18 -24.44
C LYS A 64 -23.96 0.72 -23.48
N ARG A 65 -22.68 0.98 -23.79
CA ARG A 65 -21.56 0.68 -22.86
C ARG A 65 -21.52 1.71 -21.74
N VAL A 66 -21.58 2.99 -22.08
CA VAL A 66 -21.65 4.10 -21.13
C VAL A 66 -22.80 3.92 -20.16
N ALA A 67 -24.02 3.69 -20.65
CA ALA A 67 -25.19 3.54 -19.81
C ALA A 67 -25.21 2.25 -18.97
N ARG A 68 -24.36 1.27 -19.29
CA ARG A 68 -24.20 0.05 -18.50
C ARG A 68 -23.13 0.19 -17.41
N VAL A 69 -22.00 0.84 -17.73
CA VAL A 69 -20.81 0.84 -16.87
C VAL A 69 -20.71 2.07 -16.00
N LEU A 70 -20.79 3.28 -16.58
CA LEU A 70 -20.49 4.51 -15.84
C LEU A 70 -21.43 4.78 -14.66
N PRO A 71 -22.76 4.55 -14.75
CA PRO A 71 -23.69 4.73 -13.64
C PRO A 71 -23.26 4.09 -12.32
N LEU A 72 -22.99 2.78 -12.35
CA LEU A 72 -22.67 2.02 -11.14
C LEU A 72 -21.22 2.21 -10.72
N TYR A 73 -20.31 2.42 -11.69
CA TYR A 73 -18.93 2.79 -11.39
C TYR A 73 -18.83 4.05 -10.53
N TYR A 74 -19.44 5.16 -10.99
CA TYR A 74 -19.38 6.43 -10.26
C TYR A 74 -20.25 6.43 -9.00
N LEU A 75 -21.34 5.66 -8.96
CA LEU A 75 -22.12 5.50 -7.73
C LEU A 75 -21.30 4.78 -6.65
N THR A 76 -20.55 3.74 -7.00
CA THR A 76 -19.65 3.07 -6.06
C THR A 76 -18.56 4.03 -5.59
N ILE A 77 -17.95 4.81 -6.50
CA ILE A 77 -16.97 5.83 -6.12
C ILE A 77 -17.56 6.81 -5.11
N LEU A 78 -18.74 7.36 -5.39
CA LEU A 78 -19.43 8.27 -4.50
C LEU A 78 -19.69 7.62 -3.13
N ALA A 79 -20.19 6.38 -3.11
CA ALA A 79 -20.46 5.66 -1.86
C ALA A 79 -19.17 5.46 -1.03
N VAL A 80 -18.05 5.10 -1.68
CA VAL A 80 -16.75 4.98 -1.01
C VAL A 80 -16.28 6.31 -0.46
N VAL A 81 -16.40 7.40 -1.22
CA VAL A 81 -16.01 8.73 -0.73
C VAL A 81 -16.86 9.12 0.47
N VAL A 82 -18.18 8.94 0.43
CA VAL A 82 -19.08 9.28 1.54
C VAL A 82 -18.78 8.42 2.78
N VAL A 83 -18.66 7.10 2.64
CA VAL A 83 -18.36 6.21 3.78
C VAL A 83 -16.94 6.45 4.30
N GLY A 84 -15.97 6.65 3.40
CA GLY A 84 -14.59 6.97 3.74
C GLY A 84 -14.51 8.24 4.58
N GLN A 85 -15.26 9.29 4.23
CA GLN A 85 -15.33 10.50 5.04
C GLN A 85 -15.83 10.28 6.46
N LEU A 86 -16.79 9.38 6.64
CA LEU A 86 -17.36 9.09 7.95
C LEU A 86 -16.40 8.26 8.81
N LEU A 87 -15.68 7.32 8.20
CA LEU A 87 -14.94 6.28 8.92
C LEU A 87 -13.42 6.47 8.97
N THR A 88 -12.80 7.15 8.00
CA THR A 88 -11.34 7.24 7.93
C THR A 88 -10.79 8.46 8.66
N ILE A 89 -9.61 8.29 9.25
CA ILE A 89 -8.81 9.35 9.88
C ILE A 89 -8.22 10.30 8.83
N ARG A 90 -7.75 11.46 9.28
CA ARG A 90 -7.27 12.55 8.41
C ARG A 90 -6.15 12.14 7.45
N THR A 91 -5.16 11.39 7.94
CA THR A 91 -3.99 10.94 7.17
C THR A 91 -4.41 10.03 6.02
N ASP A 92 -5.20 8.99 6.29
CA ASP A 92 -5.70 8.04 5.28
C ASP A 92 -6.66 8.68 4.24
N ARG A 93 -7.25 9.84 4.54
CA ARG A 93 -8.09 10.58 3.58
C ARG A 93 -7.27 11.18 2.44
N HIS A 94 -6.01 11.52 2.68
CA HIS A 94 -5.14 12.04 1.61
C HIS A 94 -4.95 10.99 0.53
N ASP A 95 -4.65 9.75 0.91
CA ASP A 95 -4.50 8.63 -0.02
C ASP A 95 -5.82 8.32 -0.75
N LEU A 96 -6.95 8.35 -0.04
CA LEU A 96 -8.27 8.19 -0.64
C LEU A 96 -8.57 9.27 -1.69
N ILE A 97 -8.26 10.53 -1.41
CA ILE A 97 -8.45 11.65 -2.36
C ILE A 97 -7.51 11.51 -3.56
N ASP A 98 -6.28 11.07 -3.32
CA ASP A 98 -5.33 10.87 -4.42
C ASP A 98 -5.80 9.72 -5.33
N ASP A 99 -6.20 8.57 -4.78
CA ASP A 99 -6.79 7.46 -5.54
C ASP A 99 -8.03 7.89 -6.32
N LEU A 100 -8.90 8.70 -5.70
CA LEU A 100 -10.14 9.17 -6.30
C LEU A 100 -9.92 9.91 -7.62
N ARG A 101 -8.88 10.73 -7.74
CA ARG A 101 -8.60 11.51 -8.96
C ARG A 101 -8.37 10.60 -10.16
N TRP A 102 -7.59 9.54 -9.97
CA TRP A 102 -7.30 8.54 -11.00
C TRP A 102 -8.53 7.70 -11.35
N SER A 103 -9.35 7.37 -10.35
CA SER A 103 -10.62 6.65 -10.56
C SER A 103 -11.65 7.50 -11.31
N LEU A 104 -11.83 8.77 -10.94
CA LEU A 104 -12.76 9.68 -11.64
C LEU A 104 -12.38 9.88 -13.11
N ALA A 105 -11.08 9.88 -13.41
CA ALA A 105 -10.57 10.01 -14.76
C ALA A 105 -10.57 8.68 -15.57
N LEU A 106 -11.02 7.55 -14.99
CA LEU A 106 -11.03 6.22 -15.61
C LEU A 106 -9.63 5.74 -16.08
N ILE A 107 -8.59 6.13 -15.35
CA ILE A 107 -7.18 5.83 -15.66
C ILE A 107 -6.42 5.29 -14.44
N TYR A 108 -7.13 4.73 -13.46
CA TYR A 108 -6.51 4.15 -12.26
C TYR A 108 -5.47 3.08 -12.57
N ASN A 109 -5.59 2.40 -13.70
CA ASN A 109 -4.62 1.42 -14.18
C ASN A 109 -3.22 1.99 -14.53
N TYR A 110 -3.06 3.30 -14.57
CA TYR A 110 -1.75 3.94 -14.74
C TYR A 110 -1.11 4.35 -13.41
N LYS A 111 -1.89 4.47 -12.33
CA LYS A 111 -1.38 4.97 -11.05
C LYS A 111 -0.20 4.15 -10.49
N PRO A 112 -0.24 2.80 -10.47
CA PRO A 112 0.87 2.01 -9.96
C PRO A 112 2.20 2.23 -10.70
N ILE A 113 2.14 2.69 -11.97
CA ILE A 113 3.33 3.01 -12.77
C ILE A 113 4.08 4.21 -12.20
N PHE A 114 3.36 5.20 -11.68
CA PHE A 114 3.94 6.42 -11.11
C PHE A 114 4.37 6.25 -9.66
N GLU A 115 3.71 5.37 -8.92
CA GLU A 115 4.03 5.13 -7.50
C GLU A 115 5.10 4.06 -7.29
N HIS A 116 5.50 3.32 -8.33
CA HIS A 116 6.44 2.19 -8.25
C HIS A 116 6.02 1.10 -7.25
N HIS A 117 4.72 1.00 -6.92
CA HIS A 117 4.17 -0.03 -6.03
C HIS A 117 3.64 -1.21 -6.83
N SER A 118 3.91 -2.43 -6.36
CA SER A 118 3.36 -3.63 -6.97
C SER A 118 1.85 -3.76 -6.70
N TYR A 119 1.14 -4.48 -7.57
CA TYR A 119 -0.28 -4.78 -7.34
C TYR A 119 -0.51 -5.52 -6.02
N TRP A 120 0.40 -6.42 -5.66
CA TRP A 120 0.30 -7.23 -4.45
C TRP A 120 0.43 -6.40 -3.17
N GLU A 121 1.31 -5.39 -3.17
CA GLU A 121 1.39 -4.39 -2.10
C GLU A 121 0.09 -3.58 -1.98
N ASN A 122 -0.48 -3.15 -3.11
CA ASN A 122 -1.72 -2.39 -3.14
C ASN A 122 -2.97 -3.19 -2.72
N VAL A 123 -2.99 -4.52 -2.96
CA VAL A 123 -4.07 -5.42 -2.52
C VAL A 123 -3.91 -5.83 -1.05
N SER A 124 -2.67 -5.84 -0.56
CA SER A 124 -2.40 -6.13 0.85
C SER A 124 -2.68 -4.90 1.73
N SER A 125 -2.50 -3.70 1.19
CA SER A 125 -2.83 -2.42 1.83
C SER A 125 -4.29 -2.02 1.64
N ILE A 126 -4.74 -1.04 2.44
CA ILE A 126 -6.13 -0.57 2.43
C ILE A 126 -6.30 0.56 1.41
N ARG A 127 -6.38 0.20 0.13
CA ARG A 127 -6.69 1.14 -0.97
C ARG A 127 -8.05 0.87 -1.57
N PHE A 128 -9.01 1.75 -1.31
CA PHE A 128 -10.43 1.52 -1.60
C PHE A 128 -10.77 1.38 -3.09
N PHE A 129 -9.91 1.89 -3.98
CA PHE A 129 -10.15 1.91 -5.42
C PHE A 129 -9.25 0.99 -6.24
N VAL A 130 -8.37 0.19 -5.61
CA VAL A 130 -7.37 -0.57 -6.37
C VAL A 130 -8.00 -1.48 -7.42
N HIS A 131 -9.09 -2.20 -7.10
CA HIS A 131 -9.79 -3.09 -8.03
C HIS A 131 -10.30 -2.39 -9.31
N LEU A 132 -10.51 -1.08 -9.28
CA LEU A 132 -11.02 -0.34 -10.44
C LEU A 132 -10.04 -0.31 -11.63
N TRP A 133 -8.76 -0.68 -11.43
CA TRP A 133 -7.77 -0.78 -12.50
C TRP A 133 -8.28 -1.62 -13.68
N SER A 134 -8.88 -2.78 -13.42
CA SER A 134 -9.26 -3.71 -14.48
C SER A 134 -10.41 -3.17 -15.32
N LEU A 135 -11.33 -2.43 -14.68
CA LEU A 135 -12.46 -1.80 -15.36
C LEU A 135 -12.02 -0.60 -16.19
N CYS A 136 -10.99 0.15 -15.73
CA CYS A 136 -10.37 1.20 -16.55
C CYS A 136 -9.78 0.60 -17.85
N VAL A 137 -9.05 -0.51 -17.74
CA VAL A 137 -8.53 -1.26 -18.90
C VAL A 137 -9.66 -1.74 -19.81
N GLU A 138 -10.74 -2.27 -19.25
CA GLU A 138 -11.89 -2.74 -20.02
C GLU A 138 -12.61 -1.60 -20.75
N VAL A 139 -12.80 -0.43 -20.13
CA VAL A 139 -13.39 0.76 -20.77
C VAL A 139 -12.49 1.26 -21.90
N GLN A 140 -11.18 1.26 -21.71
CA GLN A 140 -10.22 1.60 -22.78
C GLN A 140 -10.31 0.59 -23.94
N TYR A 141 -10.43 -0.72 -23.67
CA TYR A 141 -10.69 -1.71 -24.72
C TYR A 141 -12.02 -1.46 -25.43
N TYR A 142 -13.09 -1.07 -24.73
CA TYR A 142 -14.36 -0.73 -25.38
C TYR A 142 -14.21 0.40 -26.39
N LEU A 143 -13.38 1.41 -26.08
CA LEU A 143 -13.05 2.48 -27.04
C LEU A 143 -12.35 1.91 -28.28
N LEU A 144 -11.43 0.95 -28.10
CA LEU A 144 -10.67 0.31 -29.18
C LEU A 144 -11.47 -0.75 -29.96
N ALA A 145 -12.51 -1.35 -29.38
CA ALA A 145 -13.18 -2.52 -29.94
C ALA A 145 -13.73 -2.31 -31.38
N PRO A 146 -14.37 -1.18 -31.74
CA PRO A 146 -14.77 -0.93 -33.13
C PRO A 146 -13.61 -0.92 -34.11
N LEU A 147 -12.46 -0.37 -33.71
CA LEU A 147 -11.24 -0.36 -34.53
C LEU A 147 -10.68 -1.79 -34.71
N VAL A 148 -10.64 -2.58 -33.63
CA VAL A 148 -10.21 -3.98 -33.70
C VAL A 148 -11.06 -4.77 -34.69
N VAL A 149 -12.39 -4.67 -34.59
CA VAL A 149 -13.31 -5.37 -35.51
C VAL A 149 -13.18 -4.84 -36.94
N PHE A 150 -13.00 -3.52 -37.12
CA PHE A 150 -12.78 -2.92 -38.43
C PHE A 150 -11.52 -3.46 -39.12
N ILE A 151 -10.38 -3.44 -38.42
CA ILE A 151 -9.11 -3.96 -38.92
C ILE A 151 -9.26 -5.45 -39.26
N ALA A 152 -9.86 -6.22 -38.35
CA ALA A 152 -10.09 -7.64 -38.54
C ALA A 152 -10.94 -7.95 -39.79
N GLN A 153 -11.94 -7.12 -40.10
CA GLN A 153 -12.74 -7.25 -41.33
C GLN A 153 -11.94 -6.86 -42.59
N LYS A 154 -11.02 -5.91 -42.49
CA LYS A 154 -10.18 -5.46 -43.61
C LYS A 154 -9.05 -6.43 -43.95
N LEU A 155 -8.53 -7.16 -42.96
CA LEU A 155 -7.46 -8.13 -43.17
C LEU A 155 -7.88 -9.37 -43.99
N GLY A 156 -9.19 -9.65 -44.11
CA GLY A 156 -9.68 -10.79 -44.89
C GLY A 156 -9.02 -12.12 -44.48
N GLY A 157 -8.34 -12.77 -45.41
CA GLY A 157 -7.61 -14.03 -45.16
C GLY A 157 -6.41 -13.90 -44.20
N LEU A 158 -5.85 -12.70 -44.02
CA LEU A 158 -4.71 -12.44 -43.11
C LEU A 158 -5.13 -12.19 -41.66
N LYS A 159 -6.44 -12.27 -41.38
CA LYS A 159 -7.02 -11.94 -40.07
C LYS A 159 -6.44 -12.77 -38.93
N LEU A 160 -6.20 -14.08 -39.15
CA LEU A 160 -5.59 -14.96 -38.15
C LEU A 160 -4.18 -14.50 -37.80
N SER A 161 -3.34 -14.25 -38.82
CA SER A 161 -1.98 -13.74 -38.65
C SER A 161 -1.97 -12.40 -37.93
N GLY A 162 -2.91 -11.50 -38.25
CA GLY A 162 -3.09 -10.23 -37.55
C GLY A 162 -3.32 -10.41 -36.05
N TYR A 163 -4.29 -11.25 -35.65
CA TYR A 163 -4.51 -11.53 -34.23
C TYR A 163 -3.28 -12.13 -33.56
N CYS A 164 -2.65 -13.13 -34.18
CA CYS A 164 -1.44 -13.77 -33.63
C CYS A 164 -0.31 -12.77 -33.40
N ILE A 165 -0.05 -11.87 -34.35
CA ILE A 165 1.00 -10.85 -34.23
C ILE A 165 0.73 -9.92 -33.03
N PHE A 166 -0.48 -9.39 -32.90
CA PHE A 166 -0.80 -8.48 -31.78
C PHE A 166 -0.90 -9.19 -30.43
N ILE A 167 -1.39 -10.42 -30.38
CA ILE A 167 -1.42 -11.26 -29.17
C ILE A 167 0.01 -11.54 -28.71
N ILE A 168 0.87 -12.04 -29.61
CA ILE A 168 2.27 -12.35 -29.30
C ILE A 168 3.00 -11.06 -28.90
N GLY A 169 2.83 -9.96 -29.63
CA GLY A 169 3.44 -8.68 -29.29
C GLY A 169 3.04 -8.16 -27.91
N SER A 170 1.76 -8.28 -27.55
CA SER A 170 1.24 -7.90 -26.23
C SER A 170 1.78 -8.80 -25.11
N ILE A 171 1.92 -10.11 -25.34
CA ILE A 171 2.56 -11.04 -24.39
C ILE A 171 4.07 -10.74 -24.26
N MET A 172 4.77 -10.50 -25.36
CA MET A 172 6.19 -10.14 -25.34
C MET A 172 6.41 -8.84 -24.57
N PHE A 173 5.57 -7.82 -24.81
CA PHE A 173 5.59 -6.58 -24.04
C PHE A 173 5.41 -6.84 -22.54
N GLN A 174 4.48 -7.73 -22.14
CA GLN A 174 4.25 -8.08 -20.75
C GLN A 174 5.49 -8.74 -20.11
N ILE A 175 6.18 -9.63 -20.84
CA ILE A 175 7.35 -10.36 -20.33
C ILE A 175 8.60 -9.49 -20.30
N SER A 176 8.76 -8.57 -21.27
CA SER A 176 9.92 -7.69 -21.38
C SER A 176 9.86 -6.43 -20.52
N THR A 177 8.72 -6.16 -19.86
CA THR A 177 8.50 -4.97 -19.03
C THR A 177 8.44 -5.36 -17.55
N PRO A 178 9.05 -4.58 -16.63
CA PRO A 178 8.97 -4.84 -15.18
C PRO A 178 7.54 -5.11 -14.72
N PHE A 179 7.38 -6.06 -13.80
CA PHE A 179 6.08 -6.58 -13.38
C PHE A 179 5.17 -5.47 -12.83
N GLU A 180 5.74 -4.53 -12.07
CA GLU A 180 5.07 -3.39 -11.47
C GLU A 180 4.39 -2.51 -12.52
N LEU A 181 5.03 -2.40 -13.70
CA LEU A 181 4.55 -1.60 -14.81
C LEU A 181 3.59 -2.39 -15.71
N SER A 182 3.92 -3.64 -16.00
CA SER A 182 3.18 -4.45 -16.96
C SER A 182 1.88 -5.03 -16.40
N TYR A 183 1.66 -5.01 -15.07
CA TYR A 183 0.50 -5.68 -14.49
C TYR A 183 -0.85 -5.05 -14.88
N SER A 184 -0.97 -3.72 -14.95
CA SER A 184 -2.25 -3.04 -15.17
C SER A 184 -2.30 -2.23 -16.47
N PHE A 185 -1.19 -2.18 -17.21
CA PHE A 185 -1.12 -1.46 -18.47
C PHE A 185 -1.96 -2.10 -19.58
N ILE A 186 -2.61 -1.30 -20.42
CA ILE A 186 -3.48 -1.86 -21.46
C ILE A 186 -2.72 -2.69 -22.50
N VAL A 187 -1.51 -2.29 -22.88
CA VAL A 187 -0.74 -2.99 -23.93
C VAL A 187 -0.36 -4.41 -23.51
N SER A 188 -0.06 -4.64 -22.23
CA SER A 188 0.23 -5.98 -21.69
C SER A 188 -1.02 -6.83 -21.45
N ARG A 189 -2.22 -6.23 -21.49
CA ARG A 189 -3.51 -6.92 -21.31
C ARG A 189 -4.32 -7.08 -22.59
N LEU A 190 -3.92 -6.40 -23.65
CA LEU A 190 -4.64 -6.39 -24.91
C LEU A 190 -4.81 -7.80 -25.50
N TRP A 191 -3.81 -8.68 -25.34
CA TRP A 191 -3.86 -10.05 -25.85
C TRP A 191 -5.06 -10.86 -25.36
N GLN A 192 -5.53 -10.64 -24.13
CA GLN A 192 -6.70 -11.38 -23.58
C GLN A 192 -7.98 -11.00 -24.33
N PHE A 193 -8.19 -9.70 -24.55
CA PHE A 193 -9.33 -9.21 -25.32
C PHE A 193 -9.24 -9.64 -26.78
N LEU A 194 -8.06 -9.56 -27.39
CA LEU A 194 -7.84 -9.99 -28.77
C LEU A 194 -8.05 -11.50 -28.94
N LEU A 195 -7.66 -12.32 -27.96
CA LEU A 195 -7.95 -13.75 -27.96
C LEU A 195 -9.45 -14.01 -27.95
N GLY A 196 -10.22 -13.27 -27.14
CA GLY A 196 -11.69 -13.32 -27.18
C GLY A 196 -12.29 -12.92 -28.52
N ALA A 197 -11.77 -11.86 -29.14
CA ALA A 197 -12.19 -11.41 -30.47
C ALA A 197 -11.88 -12.46 -31.55
N MET A 198 -10.68 -13.05 -31.50
CA MET A 198 -10.25 -14.15 -32.36
C MET A 198 -11.17 -15.37 -32.21
N VAL A 199 -11.51 -15.75 -30.97
CA VAL A 199 -12.46 -16.85 -30.70
C VAL A 199 -13.81 -16.59 -31.36
N PHE A 200 -14.33 -15.36 -31.32
CA PHE A 200 -15.61 -15.06 -31.96
C PHE A 200 -15.57 -15.31 -33.47
N ASP A 201 -14.49 -14.87 -34.11
CA ASP A 201 -14.31 -14.90 -35.56
C ASP A 201 -14.02 -16.31 -36.11
N PHE A 202 -13.22 -17.10 -35.40
CA PHE A 202 -12.79 -18.44 -35.82
C PHE A 202 -13.49 -19.56 -35.05
N ARG A 203 -14.64 -19.28 -34.42
CA ARG A 203 -15.33 -20.25 -33.56
C ARG A 203 -15.64 -21.56 -34.28
N VAL A 204 -15.97 -21.53 -35.57
CA VAL A 204 -16.37 -22.73 -36.31
C VAL A 204 -15.16 -23.63 -36.55
N GLU A 205 -14.05 -23.02 -36.97
CA GLU A 205 -12.77 -23.66 -37.23
C GLU A 205 -12.17 -24.24 -35.94
N ILE A 206 -12.24 -23.49 -34.84
CA ILE A 206 -11.84 -23.95 -33.49
C ILE A 206 -12.66 -25.17 -33.05
N LEU A 207 -13.94 -25.21 -33.44
CA LEU A 207 -14.92 -26.19 -32.99
C LEU A 207 -15.12 -27.38 -33.94
N ASN A 208 -14.20 -27.63 -34.88
CA ASN A 208 -14.18 -28.87 -35.66
C ASN A 208 -13.84 -30.13 -34.83
N ALA A 209 -13.60 -29.97 -33.52
CA ALA A 209 -13.50 -31.08 -32.58
C ALA A 209 -14.86 -31.68 -32.19
N THR A 210 -14.88 -32.99 -31.93
CA THR A 210 -16.08 -33.72 -31.46
C THR A 210 -16.56 -33.20 -30.10
N ASN A 211 -17.87 -33.31 -29.84
CA ASN A 211 -18.47 -32.85 -28.56
C ASN A 211 -17.78 -33.43 -27.32
N HIS A 212 -17.17 -34.62 -27.40
CA HIS A 212 -16.45 -35.25 -26.29
C HIS A 212 -15.24 -34.44 -25.82
N LEU A 213 -14.44 -33.86 -26.73
CA LEU A 213 -13.27 -33.06 -26.35
C LEU A 213 -13.66 -31.82 -25.56
N LEU A 214 -14.74 -31.13 -25.94
CA LEU A 214 -15.24 -29.95 -25.21
C LEU A 214 -15.69 -30.29 -23.79
N HIS A 215 -16.32 -31.45 -23.59
CA HIS A 215 -16.69 -31.92 -22.25
C HIS A 215 -15.44 -32.27 -21.43
N HIS A 216 -14.44 -32.92 -22.01
CA HIS A 216 -13.15 -33.15 -21.34
C HIS A 216 -12.46 -31.85 -20.94
N LEU A 217 -12.39 -30.86 -21.84
CA LEU A 217 -11.83 -29.55 -21.54
C LEU A 217 -12.61 -28.82 -20.46
N LEU A 218 -13.93 -29.00 -20.39
CA LEU A 218 -14.76 -28.48 -19.31
C LEU A 218 -14.41 -29.09 -17.95
N TYR A 219 -14.22 -30.41 -17.89
CA TYR A 219 -13.77 -31.09 -16.67
C TYR A 219 -12.36 -30.67 -16.28
N VAL A 220 -11.44 -30.58 -17.25
CA VAL A 220 -10.07 -30.10 -17.05
C VAL A 220 -10.08 -28.65 -16.54
N PHE A 221 -10.87 -27.76 -17.13
CA PHE A 221 -11.01 -26.38 -16.65
C PHE A 221 -11.58 -26.30 -15.26
N SER A 222 -12.60 -27.10 -14.95
CA SER A 222 -13.19 -27.14 -13.62
C SER A 222 -12.17 -27.61 -12.59
N ALA A 223 -11.43 -28.69 -12.91
CA ALA A 223 -10.36 -29.22 -12.07
C ALA A 223 -9.21 -28.23 -11.89
N LEU A 224 -8.73 -27.59 -12.97
CA LEU A 224 -7.68 -26.58 -12.93
C LEU A 224 -8.11 -25.30 -12.21
N SER A 225 -9.35 -24.86 -12.39
CA SER A 225 -9.91 -23.71 -11.65
C SER A 225 -9.94 -23.99 -10.15
N VAL A 226 -10.37 -25.18 -9.75
CA VAL A 226 -10.35 -25.60 -8.33
C VAL A 226 -8.92 -25.75 -7.83
N LEU A 227 -8.04 -26.38 -8.61
CA LEU A 227 -6.64 -26.59 -8.24
C LEU A 227 -5.91 -25.26 -8.06
N THR A 228 -6.02 -24.34 -9.03
CA THR A 228 -5.40 -23.01 -8.95
C THR A 228 -5.94 -22.21 -7.76
N MET A 229 -7.23 -22.34 -7.43
CA MET A 229 -7.79 -21.70 -6.23
C MET A 229 -7.26 -22.29 -4.93
N LEU A 230 -7.16 -23.62 -4.83
CA LEU A 230 -6.82 -24.29 -3.57
C LEU A 230 -5.32 -24.42 -3.32
N PHE A 231 -4.48 -24.21 -4.34
CA PHE A 231 -3.04 -24.30 -4.19
C PHE A 231 -2.46 -23.03 -3.56
N PRO A 232 -1.84 -23.11 -2.36
CA PRO A 232 -1.32 -21.94 -1.66
C PRO A 232 0.02 -21.44 -2.21
N ASN A 233 0.72 -22.26 -3.01
CA ASN A 233 1.98 -21.88 -3.62
C ASN A 233 1.77 -21.03 -4.86
N GLU A 234 2.65 -20.05 -5.04
CA GLU A 234 2.69 -19.23 -6.25
C GLU A 234 3.18 -20.10 -7.40
N PHE A 235 2.27 -20.41 -8.33
CA PHE A 235 2.69 -20.83 -9.66
C PHE A 235 3.32 -19.63 -10.37
N SER A 236 4.05 -19.88 -11.46
CA SER A 236 4.47 -18.78 -12.33
C SER A 236 3.24 -18.00 -12.79
N ASP A 237 3.13 -16.73 -12.39
CA ASP A 237 2.02 -15.84 -12.76
C ASP A 237 1.77 -15.82 -14.27
N VAL A 238 2.86 -15.87 -15.05
CA VAL A 238 2.81 -15.93 -16.52
C VAL A 238 2.17 -17.24 -16.99
N LEU A 239 2.62 -18.37 -16.46
CA LEU A 239 2.09 -19.69 -16.84
C LEU A 239 0.61 -19.84 -16.47
N THR A 240 0.25 -19.52 -15.23
CA THR A 240 -1.14 -19.62 -14.75
C THR A 240 -2.06 -18.74 -15.58
N ARG A 241 -1.63 -17.50 -15.86
CA ARG A 241 -2.40 -16.57 -16.69
C ARG A 241 -2.58 -17.08 -18.11
N LEU A 242 -1.52 -17.53 -18.77
CA LEU A 242 -1.61 -18.11 -20.12
C LEU A 242 -2.57 -19.29 -20.13
N LEU A 243 -2.35 -20.28 -19.25
CA LEU A 243 -3.16 -21.49 -19.19
C LEU A 243 -4.65 -21.19 -18.99
N MET A 244 -4.98 -20.40 -17.96
CA MET A 244 -6.38 -20.10 -17.62
C MET A 244 -7.06 -19.24 -18.69
N THR A 245 -6.35 -18.29 -19.29
CA THR A 245 -6.89 -17.40 -20.33
C THR A 245 -7.19 -18.19 -21.61
N PHE A 246 -6.26 -19.05 -22.08
CA PHE A 246 -6.49 -19.89 -23.25
C PHE A 246 -7.59 -20.93 -23.01
N LEU A 247 -7.65 -21.52 -21.82
CA LEU A 247 -8.70 -22.50 -21.51
C LEU A 247 -10.08 -21.83 -21.45
N ALA A 248 -10.20 -20.64 -20.87
CA ALA A 248 -11.43 -19.85 -20.92
C ALA A 248 -11.83 -19.50 -22.36
N ALA A 249 -10.87 -19.13 -23.22
CA ALA A 249 -11.11 -18.86 -24.64
C ALA A 249 -11.73 -20.06 -25.36
N ILE A 250 -11.23 -21.27 -25.12
CA ILE A 250 -11.77 -22.51 -25.72
C ILE A 250 -13.19 -22.79 -25.20
N LEU A 251 -13.45 -22.62 -23.89
CA LEU A 251 -14.80 -22.82 -23.34
C LEU A 251 -15.81 -21.79 -23.87
N ILE A 252 -15.39 -20.54 -24.03
CA ILE A 252 -16.23 -19.49 -24.62
C ILE A 252 -16.53 -19.83 -26.09
N ALA A 253 -15.57 -20.37 -26.84
CA ALA A 253 -15.81 -20.84 -28.21
C ALA A 253 -16.94 -21.88 -28.23
N GLY A 254 -16.90 -22.86 -27.32
CA GLY A 254 -17.83 -23.98 -27.22
C GLY A 254 -19.16 -23.71 -26.51
N HIS A 255 -19.42 -22.48 -26.03
CA HIS A 255 -20.55 -22.22 -25.11
C HIS A 255 -21.93 -22.67 -25.62
N GLU A 256 -22.22 -22.53 -26.92
CA GLU A 256 -23.51 -22.96 -27.49
C GLU A 256 -23.72 -24.48 -27.41
N ARG A 257 -22.65 -25.26 -27.47
CA ARG A 257 -22.69 -26.73 -27.34
C ARG A 257 -22.72 -27.18 -25.88
N LEU A 258 -22.30 -26.32 -24.96
CA LEU A 258 -22.18 -26.60 -23.52
C LEU A 258 -23.35 -26.05 -22.69
N ASP A 259 -24.35 -25.42 -23.31
CA ASP A 259 -25.50 -24.79 -22.63
C ASP A 259 -26.42 -25.81 -21.91
N LYS A 260 -26.19 -27.12 -22.10
CA LYS A 260 -26.84 -28.23 -21.37
C LYS A 260 -25.91 -28.96 -20.39
N SER A 261 -24.70 -28.46 -20.16
CA SER A 261 -23.70 -29.11 -19.29
C SER A 261 -24.08 -29.03 -17.80
N ILE A 262 -23.42 -29.86 -16.97
CA ILE A 262 -23.64 -29.91 -15.51
C ILE A 262 -23.33 -28.58 -14.81
N LEU A 263 -22.51 -27.73 -15.42
CA LEU A 263 -22.22 -26.37 -14.94
C LEU A 263 -23.39 -25.41 -15.11
N CYS A 264 -24.44 -25.79 -15.84
CA CYS A 264 -25.64 -25.00 -16.03
C CYS A 264 -26.61 -25.10 -14.85
N CYS A 265 -26.20 -24.59 -13.68
CA CYS A 265 -27.06 -24.47 -12.51
C CYS A 265 -27.58 -23.03 -12.31
N ARG A 266 -28.82 -22.90 -11.85
CA ARG A 266 -29.46 -21.58 -11.64
C ARG A 266 -28.72 -20.66 -10.65
N PRO A 267 -28.15 -21.17 -9.54
CA PRO A 267 -27.42 -20.31 -8.59
C PRO A 267 -26.19 -19.65 -9.23
N PHE A 268 -25.38 -20.39 -9.99
CA PHE A 268 -24.22 -19.81 -10.67
C PHE A 268 -24.67 -18.81 -11.74
N ALA A 269 -25.74 -19.09 -12.48
CA ALA A 269 -26.22 -18.14 -13.47
C ALA A 269 -26.63 -16.82 -12.82
N PHE A 270 -27.26 -16.88 -11.63
CA PHE A 270 -27.59 -15.70 -10.84
C PHE A 270 -26.36 -14.94 -10.35
N ILE A 271 -25.33 -15.62 -9.85
CA ILE A 271 -24.05 -14.97 -9.47
C ILE A 271 -23.41 -14.29 -10.69
N GLY A 272 -23.46 -14.95 -11.85
CA GLY A 272 -23.01 -14.41 -13.12
C GLY A 272 -23.77 -13.16 -13.53
N ASP A 273 -25.07 -13.12 -13.26
CA ASP A 273 -25.93 -11.98 -13.55
C ASP A 273 -25.54 -10.74 -12.73
N ILE A 274 -25.26 -10.91 -11.44
CA ILE A 274 -24.86 -9.81 -10.55
C ILE A 274 -23.35 -9.52 -10.54
N SER A 275 -22.55 -10.32 -11.25
CA SER A 275 -21.06 -10.31 -11.18
C SER A 275 -20.43 -8.93 -11.37
N TYR A 276 -21.03 -8.05 -12.17
CA TYR A 276 -20.54 -6.70 -12.38
C TYR A 276 -20.68 -5.83 -11.12
N VAL A 277 -21.86 -5.83 -10.50
CA VAL A 277 -22.10 -5.08 -9.26
C VAL A 277 -21.30 -5.68 -8.12
N LEU A 278 -21.26 -7.02 -8.06
CA LEU A 278 -20.47 -7.74 -7.08
C LEU A 278 -18.98 -7.37 -7.18
N TYR A 279 -18.44 -7.27 -8.39
CA TYR A 279 -17.09 -6.76 -8.61
C TYR A 279 -16.88 -5.35 -8.08
N LEU A 280 -17.82 -4.42 -8.31
CA LEU A 280 -17.68 -3.05 -7.82
C LEU A 280 -17.74 -2.96 -6.29
N VAL A 281 -18.66 -3.69 -5.66
CA VAL A 281 -19.03 -3.54 -4.26
C VAL A 281 -18.10 -4.30 -3.31
N HIS A 282 -17.68 -5.52 -3.66
CA HIS A 282 -16.99 -6.39 -2.69
C HIS A 282 -15.69 -5.77 -2.17
N TRP A 283 -14.90 -5.13 -3.03
CA TRP A 283 -13.58 -4.66 -2.64
C TRP A 283 -13.65 -3.51 -1.62
N PRO A 284 -14.46 -2.45 -1.82
CA PRO A 284 -14.70 -1.47 -0.77
C PRO A 284 -15.18 -2.07 0.55
N VAL A 285 -16.08 -3.06 0.51
CA VAL A 285 -16.57 -3.73 1.73
C VAL A 285 -15.43 -4.46 2.44
N VAL A 286 -14.56 -5.16 1.70
CA VAL A 286 -13.34 -5.79 2.23
C VAL A 286 -12.39 -4.75 2.84
N CYS A 287 -12.13 -3.64 2.13
CA CYS A 287 -11.27 -2.56 2.62
C CYS A 287 -11.81 -1.93 3.91
N PHE A 288 -13.11 -1.60 3.97
CA PHE A 288 -13.71 -1.05 5.18
C PHE A 288 -13.68 -2.06 6.34
N ALA A 289 -13.90 -3.34 6.09
CA ALA A 289 -13.79 -4.37 7.13
C ALA A 289 -12.35 -4.44 7.70
N LYS A 290 -11.34 -4.52 6.82
CA LYS A 290 -9.92 -4.47 7.20
C LYS A 290 -9.56 -3.20 7.96
N TYR A 291 -10.10 -2.06 7.52
CA TYR A 291 -9.87 -0.76 8.13
C TYR A 291 -10.42 -0.68 9.56
N ILE A 292 -11.66 -1.14 9.75
CA ILE A 292 -12.31 -1.17 11.06
C ILE A 292 -11.61 -2.17 11.97
N GLN A 293 -11.23 -3.34 11.47
CA GLN A 293 -10.57 -4.39 12.26
C GLN A 293 -9.06 -4.17 12.45
N ILE A 294 -8.49 -3.10 11.87
CA ILE A 294 -7.07 -2.75 11.99
C ILE A 294 -6.18 -3.95 11.62
N THR A 295 -6.50 -4.58 10.50
CA THR A 295 -5.82 -5.80 10.02
C THR A 295 -5.57 -5.76 8.52
N ASP A 296 -4.45 -6.32 8.09
CA ASP A 296 -4.14 -6.52 6.68
C ASP A 296 -4.86 -7.75 6.09
N GLN A 297 -5.27 -8.69 6.94
CA GLN A 297 -5.91 -9.94 6.54
C GLN A 297 -7.08 -10.31 7.45
N LEU A 298 -8.19 -10.67 6.81
CA LEU A 298 -9.37 -11.16 7.51
C LEU A 298 -9.18 -12.62 7.92
N ASN A 299 -9.64 -12.94 9.14
CA ASN A 299 -9.82 -14.30 9.60
C ASN A 299 -11.01 -14.96 8.89
N PHE A 300 -11.05 -16.29 8.88
CA PHE A 300 -12.11 -17.02 8.18
C PHE A 300 -13.53 -16.69 8.71
N TYR A 301 -13.66 -16.45 10.01
CA TYR A 301 -14.95 -16.08 10.61
C TYR A 301 -15.39 -14.66 10.23
N GLU A 302 -14.45 -13.78 9.87
CA GLU A 302 -14.71 -12.39 9.42
C GLU A 302 -15.03 -12.33 7.92
N MET A 303 -14.51 -13.29 7.14
CA MET A 303 -14.78 -13.37 5.70
C MET A 303 -16.26 -13.62 5.40
N LEU A 304 -16.96 -14.44 6.20
CA LEU A 304 -18.36 -14.79 5.96
C LEU A 304 -19.32 -13.59 6.03
N PRO A 305 -19.32 -12.75 7.08
CA PRO A 305 -20.15 -11.55 7.11
C PRO A 305 -19.76 -10.55 6.02
N VAL A 306 -18.47 -10.38 5.72
CA VAL A 306 -18.00 -9.49 4.63
C VAL A 306 -18.54 -9.94 3.27
N LEU A 307 -18.49 -11.25 2.99
CA LEU A 307 -19.11 -11.84 1.81
C LEU A 307 -20.62 -11.63 1.79
N ALA A 308 -21.31 -11.94 2.90
CA ALA A 308 -22.76 -11.80 2.99
C ALA A 308 -23.20 -10.35 2.71
N ILE A 309 -22.51 -9.36 3.29
CA ILE A 309 -22.76 -7.93 3.06
C ILE A 309 -22.49 -7.56 1.60
N SER A 310 -21.38 -8.03 1.03
CA SER A 310 -21.04 -7.78 -0.38
C SER A 310 -22.12 -8.31 -1.32
N PHE A 311 -22.60 -9.54 -1.10
CA PHE A 311 -23.70 -10.12 -1.87
C PHE A 311 -25.01 -9.36 -1.66
N LEU A 312 -25.37 -9.04 -0.41
CA LEU A 312 -26.61 -8.33 -0.09
C LEU A 312 -26.67 -6.97 -0.78
N ILE A 313 -25.62 -6.15 -0.65
CA ILE A 313 -25.54 -4.84 -1.31
C ILE A 313 -25.60 -5.02 -2.83
N SER A 314 -24.89 -6.01 -3.37
CA SER A 314 -24.88 -6.26 -4.82
C SER A 314 -26.24 -6.65 -5.37
N ILE A 315 -26.98 -7.50 -4.64
CA ILE A 315 -28.34 -7.91 -4.99
C ILE A 315 -29.27 -6.69 -4.96
N LEU A 316 -29.21 -5.87 -3.90
CA LEU A 316 -30.02 -4.67 -3.76
C LEU A 316 -29.75 -3.67 -4.89
N VAL A 317 -28.48 -3.39 -5.19
CA VAL A 317 -28.07 -2.47 -6.27
C VAL A 317 -28.44 -3.03 -7.65
N HIS A 318 -28.26 -4.34 -7.87
CA HIS A 318 -28.62 -4.99 -9.13
C HIS A 318 -30.12 -4.83 -9.45
N PHE A 319 -31.00 -5.18 -8.51
CA PHE A 319 -32.45 -5.11 -8.73
C PHE A 319 -33.00 -3.68 -8.72
N SER A 320 -32.41 -2.79 -7.91
CA SER A 320 -32.87 -1.40 -7.80
C SER A 320 -32.44 -0.55 -8.99
N LEU A 321 -31.19 -0.74 -9.46
CA LEU A 321 -30.57 0.12 -10.46
C LEU A 321 -30.24 -0.65 -11.73
N GLU A 322 -29.39 -1.69 -11.67
CA GLU A 322 -28.86 -2.34 -12.89
C GLU A 322 -29.95 -2.93 -13.80
N VAL A 323 -30.94 -3.62 -13.22
CA VAL A 323 -32.04 -4.23 -13.96
C VAL A 323 -32.95 -3.17 -14.58
N ARG A 324 -33.26 -2.09 -13.84
CA ARG A 324 -34.06 -0.97 -14.36
C ARG A 324 -33.35 -0.24 -15.49
N ILE A 325 -32.02 -0.14 -15.38
CA ILE A 325 -31.13 0.44 -16.38
C ILE A 325 -31.04 -0.47 -17.62
N SER A 326 -30.96 -1.79 -17.44
CA SER A 326 -30.73 -2.76 -18.53
C SER A 326 -32.00 -3.16 -19.31
N MET A 327 -33.20 -3.02 -18.74
CA MET A 327 -34.45 -3.53 -19.32
C MET A 327 -35.18 -2.58 -20.28
N VAL A 328 -34.64 -1.40 -20.64
CA VAL A 328 -35.30 -0.50 -21.61
C VAL A 328 -35.15 -1.06 -23.03
N PRO A 329 -36.24 -1.56 -23.67
CA PRO A 329 -36.13 -2.24 -24.96
C PRO A 329 -35.77 -1.27 -26.09
N ALA A 330 -34.85 -1.71 -26.96
CA ALA A 330 -34.26 -0.94 -28.07
C ALA A 330 -35.24 -0.43 -29.14
N LYS A 331 -36.52 -0.85 -29.12
CA LYS A 331 -37.51 -0.52 -30.14
C LYS A 331 -38.18 0.86 -29.96
N LYS A 332 -37.91 1.61 -28.87
CA LYS A 332 -38.44 2.98 -28.69
C LYS A 332 -37.30 4.00 -28.53
N ARG A 333 -36.96 4.67 -29.64
CA ARG A 333 -35.88 5.70 -29.76
C ARG A 333 -35.93 6.79 -28.68
N VAL A 334 -37.14 7.17 -28.27
CA VAL A 334 -37.40 8.17 -27.21
C VAL A 334 -37.00 7.66 -25.82
N LYS A 335 -37.37 6.42 -25.47
CA LYS A 335 -37.02 5.82 -24.17
C LYS A 335 -35.52 5.54 -24.05
N GLN A 336 -34.86 5.22 -25.18
CA GLN A 336 -33.40 5.02 -25.21
C GLN A 336 -32.63 6.33 -25.00
N LYS A 337 -33.02 7.43 -25.66
CA LYS A 337 -32.41 8.75 -25.42
C LYS A 337 -32.62 9.22 -23.98
N LEU A 338 -33.82 9.08 -23.44
CA LEU A 338 -34.13 9.43 -22.05
C LEU A 338 -33.25 8.65 -21.06
N PHE A 339 -33.06 7.36 -21.31
CA PHE A 339 -32.25 6.47 -20.50
C PHE A 339 -30.74 6.78 -20.54
N ILE A 340 -30.20 7.10 -21.73
CA ILE A 340 -28.80 7.52 -21.87
C ILE A 340 -28.58 8.85 -21.17
N ASN A 341 -29.49 9.80 -21.35
CA ASN A 341 -29.42 11.10 -20.70
C ASN A 341 -29.52 10.97 -19.17
N SER A 342 -30.39 10.10 -18.64
CA SER A 342 -30.49 9.88 -17.19
C SER A 342 -29.24 9.21 -16.63
N SER A 343 -28.67 8.24 -17.35
CA SER A 343 -27.43 7.55 -16.95
C SER A 343 -26.25 8.52 -16.95
N LEU A 344 -26.12 9.34 -17.99
CA LEU A 344 -25.08 10.36 -18.10
C LEU A 344 -25.24 11.45 -17.04
N THR A 345 -26.47 11.91 -16.79
CA THR A 345 -26.77 12.89 -15.74
C THR A 345 -26.42 12.33 -14.36
N MET A 346 -26.73 11.05 -14.10
CA MET A 346 -26.37 10.41 -12.84
C MET A 346 -24.86 10.25 -12.68
N SER A 347 -24.15 9.88 -13.76
CA SER A 347 -22.69 9.82 -13.75
C SER A 347 -22.06 11.19 -13.54
N ILE A 348 -22.50 12.22 -14.27
CA ILE A 348 -22.01 13.60 -14.09
C ILE A 348 -22.34 14.10 -12.69
N GLY A 349 -23.57 13.87 -12.20
CA GLY A 349 -23.98 14.22 -10.85
C GLY A 349 -23.12 13.52 -9.79
N ALA A 350 -22.83 12.24 -9.96
CA ALA A 350 -21.95 11.50 -9.05
C ALA A 350 -20.49 11.99 -9.11
N ILE A 351 -19.98 12.34 -10.29
CA ILE A 351 -18.64 12.94 -10.45
C ILE A 351 -18.58 14.30 -9.76
N LEU A 352 -19.51 15.20 -10.08
CA LEU A 352 -19.57 16.55 -9.50
C LEU A 352 -19.79 16.49 -7.99
N LEU A 353 -20.65 15.59 -7.51
CA LEU A 353 -20.87 15.40 -6.10
C LEU A 353 -19.61 14.83 -5.43
N SER A 354 -18.96 13.81 -6.01
CA SER A 354 -17.71 13.27 -5.46
C SER A 354 -16.62 14.35 -5.43
N ALA A 355 -16.47 15.14 -6.50
CA ALA A 355 -15.51 16.24 -6.58
C ALA A 355 -15.83 17.36 -5.58
N SER A 356 -17.11 17.74 -5.43
CA SER A 356 -17.57 18.74 -4.46
C SER A 356 -17.38 18.25 -3.03
N VAL A 357 -17.72 17.00 -2.76
CA VAL A 357 -17.57 16.33 -1.47
C VAL A 357 -16.08 16.25 -1.11
N SER A 358 -15.21 15.95 -2.07
CA SER A 358 -13.75 15.98 -1.90
C SER A 358 -13.17 17.39 -1.75
N TYR A 359 -13.65 18.38 -2.51
CA TYR A 359 -13.19 19.76 -2.41
C TYR A 359 -13.59 20.39 -1.06
N SER A 360 -14.85 20.20 -0.67
CA SER A 360 -15.34 20.54 0.67
C SER A 360 -14.54 19.82 1.74
N LEU A 361 -14.06 18.60 1.45
CA LEU A 361 -13.18 17.87 2.36
C LEU A 361 -11.77 18.44 2.42
N ILE A 362 -11.14 18.81 1.30
CA ILE A 362 -9.82 19.46 1.31
C ILE A 362 -9.88 20.73 2.16
N TYR A 363 -11.00 21.45 2.09
CA TYR A 363 -11.26 22.60 2.94
C TYR A 363 -11.53 22.21 4.41
N CYS A 364 -12.38 21.21 4.68
CA CYS A 364 -12.68 20.71 6.03
C CYS A 364 -11.53 19.93 6.69
N LEU A 365 -10.57 19.39 5.92
CA LEU A 365 -9.33 18.76 6.42
C LEU A 365 -8.48 19.78 7.19
N GLN A 366 -8.75 21.08 7.05
CA GLN A 366 -8.14 22.14 7.85
C GLN A 366 -8.89 22.46 9.14
N THR A 367 -10.15 22.02 9.31
CA THR A 367 -11.02 22.55 10.38
C THR A 367 -11.85 21.53 11.18
N ASN A 368 -12.19 20.34 10.67
CA ASN A 368 -13.09 19.40 11.38
C ASN A 368 -12.60 17.94 11.36
N GLU A 369 -12.59 17.32 12.55
CA GLU A 369 -12.36 15.89 12.75
C GLU A 369 -13.56 15.05 12.27
N SER A 370 -13.39 13.72 12.12
CA SER A 370 -14.51 12.85 11.70
C SER A 370 -15.66 12.91 12.72
N ILE A 371 -16.90 12.65 12.28
CA ILE A 371 -18.07 12.61 13.19
C ILE A 371 -17.83 11.60 14.33
N LEU A 372 -17.11 10.51 14.07
CA LEU A 372 -16.77 9.54 15.11
C LEU A 372 -15.89 10.16 16.21
N VAL A 373 -15.00 11.12 15.90
CA VAL A 373 -14.13 11.72 16.92
C VAL A 373 -14.94 12.51 17.96
N ALA A 374 -16.05 13.14 17.53
CA ALA A 374 -16.99 13.79 18.45
C ALA A 374 -17.67 12.79 19.42
N THR A 375 -17.62 11.49 19.13
CA THR A 375 -18.17 10.44 20.01
C THR A 375 -17.14 9.82 20.95
N LEU A 376 -15.87 10.25 20.89
CA LEU A 376 -14.83 9.81 21.82
C LEU A 376 -15.00 10.47 23.19
N SER A 377 -14.47 9.80 24.22
CA SER A 377 -14.29 10.38 25.55
C SER A 377 -13.38 11.62 25.46
N ASP A 378 -13.47 12.54 26.42
CA ASP A 378 -12.63 13.75 26.39
C ASP A 378 -11.13 13.39 26.41
N ALA A 379 -10.75 12.38 27.21
CA ALA A 379 -9.37 11.89 27.28
C ALA A 379 -8.89 11.30 25.94
N ASP A 380 -9.70 10.45 25.28
CA ASP A 380 -9.34 9.86 23.99
C ASP A 380 -9.36 10.90 22.87
N ARG A 381 -10.23 11.91 22.95
CA ARG A 381 -10.26 13.02 22.00
C ARG A 381 -9.01 13.89 22.12
N ASP A 382 -8.58 14.20 23.33
CA ASP A 382 -7.32 14.92 23.58
C ASP A 382 -6.11 14.13 23.09
N ALA A 383 -6.10 12.82 23.34
CA ALA A 383 -5.07 11.92 22.81
C ALA A 383 -5.10 11.86 21.27
N PHE A 384 -6.29 11.74 20.67
CA PHE A 384 -6.47 11.72 19.23
C PHE A 384 -5.96 13.01 18.58
N ALA A 385 -6.36 14.17 19.11
CA ALA A 385 -5.92 15.48 18.62
C ALA A 385 -4.40 15.69 18.79
N TYR A 386 -3.83 15.25 19.92
CA TYR A 386 -2.38 15.28 20.14
C TYR A 386 -1.65 14.45 19.09
N ASN A 387 -2.08 13.21 18.88
CA ASN A 387 -1.42 12.30 17.98
C ASN A 387 -1.60 12.75 16.52
N GLN A 388 -2.79 13.21 16.12
CA GLN A 388 -3.09 13.59 14.72
C GLN A 388 -2.20 14.75 14.20
N ASN A 389 -1.65 15.57 15.09
CA ASN A 389 -0.75 16.64 14.70
C ASN A 389 0.71 16.20 14.86
N VAL A 390 1.33 15.76 13.76
CA VAL A 390 2.74 15.31 13.73
C VAL A 390 3.72 16.37 14.28
N SER A 391 3.46 17.66 14.10
CA SER A 391 4.30 18.72 14.68
C SER A 391 4.26 18.75 16.21
N ASN A 392 3.13 18.34 16.82
CA ASN A 392 3.03 18.19 18.26
C ASN A 392 3.86 17.00 18.76
N LEU A 393 4.11 16.01 17.90
CA LEU A 393 4.82 14.79 18.26
C LEU A 393 6.32 14.98 18.44
N TYR A 394 6.97 16.00 17.88
CA TYR A 394 8.41 16.22 18.09
C TYR A 394 8.78 17.70 18.25
N THR A 395 9.99 17.98 18.71
CA THR A 395 10.56 19.34 18.76
C THR A 395 11.47 19.52 17.55
N ASN A 396 11.33 20.62 16.80
CA ASN A 396 12.21 20.90 15.66
C ASN A 396 13.56 21.45 16.17
N ILE A 397 14.68 21.07 15.53
CA ILE A 397 15.99 21.66 15.87
C ILE A 397 15.97 23.17 15.68
N SER A 398 15.22 23.69 14.69
CA SER A 398 15.06 25.14 14.49
C SER A 398 14.36 25.86 15.65
N GLU A 399 13.61 25.15 16.51
CA GLU A 399 13.05 25.72 17.74
C GLU A 399 14.08 25.79 18.87
N LEU A 400 15.18 25.03 18.75
CA LEU A 400 16.35 25.17 19.60
C LEU A 400 17.16 26.33 19.00
N ALA A 401 17.43 27.38 19.78
CA ALA A 401 18.16 28.57 19.33
C ALA A 401 19.63 28.26 18.98
N CYS A 402 19.85 27.48 17.92
CA CYS A 402 21.11 26.91 17.45
C CYS A 402 21.79 27.85 16.45
N ASP A 403 23.11 27.89 16.50
CA ASP A 403 23.92 28.40 15.39
C ASP A 403 24.01 27.30 14.33
N THR A 404 23.36 27.51 13.18
CA THR A 404 23.26 26.55 12.07
C THR A 404 24.17 26.90 10.89
N GLU A 405 24.80 28.09 10.88
CA GLU A 405 25.51 28.62 9.71
C GLU A 405 26.98 28.15 9.59
N ARG A 406 27.48 27.41 10.58
CA ARG A 406 28.94 27.26 10.81
C ARG A 406 29.59 25.94 10.39
N PHE A 407 28.94 25.11 9.57
CA PHE A 407 29.54 23.86 9.08
C PHE A 407 30.11 24.03 7.66
N ASP A 408 31.35 24.52 7.56
CA ASP A 408 32.10 24.74 6.31
C ASP A 408 32.59 23.43 5.67
N ASP A 409 31.66 22.61 5.15
CA ASP A 409 32.02 21.44 4.33
C ASP A 409 31.06 21.29 3.13
N ASP A 410 31.37 22.03 2.07
CA ASP A 410 30.61 22.05 0.81
C ASP A 410 30.42 20.66 0.17
N SER A 411 31.27 19.69 0.51
CA SER A 411 31.20 18.32 -0.04
C SER A 411 29.98 17.53 0.45
N LEU A 412 29.40 17.90 1.60
CA LEU A 412 28.24 17.22 2.19
C LEU A 412 26.90 17.81 1.73
N VAL A 413 26.92 19.03 1.18
CA VAL A 413 25.74 19.77 0.70
C VAL A 413 25.34 19.34 -0.71
N LEU A 414 26.28 18.81 -1.51
CA LEU A 414 26.11 18.50 -2.94
C LEU A 414 25.30 17.22 -3.27
N HIS A 415 24.94 16.40 -2.28
CA HIS A 415 24.10 15.22 -2.51
C HIS A 415 22.67 15.47 -2.01
N GLU A 416 21.81 15.88 -2.95
CA GLU A 416 20.37 16.07 -2.78
C GLU A 416 19.68 14.91 -2.02
N TYR A 417 18.64 15.27 -1.27
CA TYR A 417 17.63 14.44 -0.58
C TYR A 417 17.86 13.90 0.84
N ARG A 418 19.02 14.03 1.49
CA ARG A 418 19.16 13.68 2.93
C ARG A 418 19.91 14.74 3.72
N ALA A 419 19.14 15.61 4.39
CA ALA A 419 19.62 16.76 5.14
C ALA A 419 20.70 16.36 6.17
N LEU A 420 21.83 17.05 6.13
CA LEU A 420 22.76 17.12 7.25
C LEU A 420 22.19 18.13 8.24
N GLU A 421 22.06 17.75 9.51
CA GLU A 421 21.59 18.60 10.59
C GLU A 421 22.76 18.95 11.50
N TYR A 422 22.97 20.25 11.68
CA TYR A 422 24.01 20.81 12.54
C TYR A 422 23.38 21.80 13.53
N CYS A 423 23.67 21.62 14.81
CA CYS A 423 23.30 22.61 15.82
C CYS A 423 24.46 22.82 16.77
N ARG A 424 24.94 24.07 16.85
CA ARG A 424 25.93 24.48 17.85
C ARG A 424 25.31 25.43 18.88
N ARG A 425 25.64 25.20 20.15
CA ARG A 425 25.24 26.03 21.28
C ARG A 425 26.43 26.28 22.19
N LEU A 426 26.63 27.54 22.57
CA LEU A 426 27.59 27.95 23.58
C LEU A 426 26.87 28.14 24.91
N GLY A 427 27.53 27.75 26.00
CA GLY A 427 27.02 27.89 27.37
C GLY A 427 27.98 28.69 28.25
N GLY A 428 27.69 28.71 29.56
CA GLY A 428 28.40 29.55 30.53
C GLY A 428 29.39 28.81 31.43
N GLY A 429 29.66 27.53 31.17
CA GLY A 429 30.55 26.69 31.98
C GLY A 429 30.20 25.19 31.92
N GLY A 430 31.19 24.32 31.86
CA GLY A 430 31.03 22.86 31.90
C GLY A 430 32.04 22.13 31.01
N GLY A 431 31.68 20.96 30.49
CA GLY A 431 32.46 20.25 29.47
C GLY A 431 31.99 20.55 28.05
N ARG A 432 32.82 20.25 27.06
CA ARG A 432 32.46 20.24 25.64
C ARG A 432 31.78 18.94 25.27
N VAL A 433 30.59 19.00 24.67
CA VAL A 433 29.77 17.83 24.34
C VAL A 433 29.53 17.73 22.83
N LEU A 434 29.96 16.64 22.21
CA LEU A 434 29.69 16.37 20.80
C LEU A 434 28.68 15.23 20.70
N VAL A 435 27.52 15.48 20.10
CA VAL A 435 26.49 14.48 19.81
C VAL A 435 26.54 14.16 18.31
N ILE A 436 26.75 12.90 17.96
CA ILE A 436 26.75 12.44 16.56
C ILE A 436 25.71 11.35 16.34
N GLY A 437 25.10 11.34 15.15
CA GLY A 437 24.12 10.32 14.81
C GLY A 437 23.36 10.57 13.53
N ASN A 438 22.10 10.18 13.54
CA ASN A 438 21.19 10.28 12.40
C ASN A 438 19.89 10.97 12.82
N SER A 439 18.79 10.66 12.14
CA SER A 439 17.47 11.15 12.48
C SER A 439 17.02 10.78 13.90
N LEU A 440 17.49 9.68 14.49
CA LEU A 440 17.25 9.37 15.90
C LEU A 440 17.98 10.35 16.83
N ALA A 441 19.20 10.75 16.46
CA ALA A 441 19.97 11.73 17.23
C ALA A 441 19.34 13.11 17.19
N ILE A 442 18.85 13.52 16.02
CA ILE A 442 18.06 14.74 15.82
C ILE A 442 16.85 14.76 16.78
N ARG A 443 16.19 13.62 16.97
CA ARG A 443 15.02 13.50 17.86
C ARG A 443 15.39 13.41 19.34
N ALA A 444 16.53 12.82 19.69
CA ALA A 444 17.00 12.72 21.07
C ALA A 444 17.61 14.05 21.59
N PHE A 445 18.26 14.81 20.71
CA PHE A 445 19.07 15.98 21.05
C PHE A 445 18.34 17.06 21.86
N PRO A 446 17.08 17.46 21.58
CA PRO A 446 16.37 18.42 22.43
C PRO A 446 16.28 17.99 23.90
N GLY A 447 16.13 16.68 24.16
CA GLY A 447 16.12 16.10 25.50
C GLY A 447 17.49 16.17 26.17
N ILE A 448 18.55 15.82 25.43
CA ILE A 448 19.94 15.92 25.90
C ILE A 448 20.29 17.37 26.25
N LEU A 449 20.05 18.29 25.31
CA LEU A 449 20.35 19.72 25.46
C LEU A 449 19.64 20.34 26.68
N ARG A 450 18.34 20.06 26.85
CA ARG A 450 17.56 20.53 28.01
C ARG A 450 18.05 19.95 29.33
N THR A 451 18.52 18.70 29.34
CA THR A 451 19.01 18.05 30.57
C THR A 451 20.32 18.63 31.06
N PHE A 452 21.19 19.06 30.14
CA PHE A 452 22.39 19.81 30.52
C PHE A 452 22.04 21.19 31.13
N ASP A 453 20.92 21.79 30.72
CA ASP A 453 20.40 23.04 31.30
C ASP A 453 21.45 24.17 31.32
N GLY A 454 22.14 24.36 30.20
CA GLY A 454 23.20 25.37 30.05
C GLY A 454 24.54 25.05 30.73
N ARG A 455 24.66 23.90 31.41
CA ARG A 455 25.90 23.46 32.08
C ARG A 455 26.86 22.75 31.12
N TYR A 456 27.22 23.43 30.05
CA TYR A 456 28.25 23.05 29.08
C TYR A 456 29.01 24.31 28.67
N ASP A 457 30.26 24.14 28.21
CA ASP A 457 30.98 25.22 27.52
C ASP A 457 30.47 25.33 26.08
N GLU A 458 30.36 24.18 25.42
CA GLU A 458 29.92 24.04 24.04
C GLU A 458 29.23 22.69 23.87
N ILE A 459 28.09 22.68 23.18
CA ILE A 459 27.42 21.45 22.75
C ILE A 459 27.10 21.53 21.27
N VAL A 460 27.47 20.47 20.54
CA VAL A 460 27.30 20.35 19.10
C VAL A 460 26.51 19.09 18.78
N LEU A 461 25.48 19.20 17.94
CA LEU A 461 24.87 18.09 17.22
C LEU A 461 25.40 18.07 15.79
N LEU A 462 25.86 16.90 15.35
CA LEU A 462 26.17 16.62 13.95
C LEU A 462 25.47 15.31 13.54
N ALA A 463 24.42 15.41 12.75
CA ALA A 463 23.59 14.26 12.39
C ALA A 463 23.21 14.23 10.91
N ARG A 464 23.08 13.04 10.33
CA ARG A 464 22.62 12.89 8.94
C ARG A 464 21.58 11.79 8.80
N HIS A 465 20.46 12.10 8.16
CA HIS A 465 19.38 11.14 7.91
C HIS A 465 19.88 9.87 7.21
N GLY A 466 19.41 8.71 7.67
CA GLY A 466 19.71 7.41 7.10
C GLY A 466 21.17 6.95 7.19
N THR A 467 21.94 7.53 8.12
CA THR A 467 23.31 7.09 8.42
C THR A 467 23.39 6.34 9.76
N ALA A 468 24.54 5.72 10.00
CA ALA A 468 24.87 5.06 11.25
C ALA A 468 26.35 5.39 11.56
N PRO A 469 26.67 6.16 12.61
CA PRO A 469 28.03 6.68 12.83
C PRO A 469 29.13 5.63 12.84
N LEU A 470 28.83 4.41 13.31
CA LEU A 470 29.80 3.33 13.40
C LEU A 470 29.84 2.40 12.17
N LEU A 471 29.05 2.64 11.12
CA LEU A 471 28.98 1.72 9.95
C LEU A 471 29.69 2.22 8.69
N ASN A 472 30.31 3.41 8.73
CA ASN A 472 31.02 4.04 7.59
C ASN A 472 30.26 3.95 6.26
N VAL A 473 28.93 3.97 6.32
CA VAL A 473 28.03 3.80 5.16
C VAL A 473 28.23 4.93 4.16
N LEU A 474 28.46 6.13 4.69
CA LEU A 474 28.77 7.31 3.93
C LEU A 474 30.11 7.86 4.42
N PRO A 475 31.21 7.53 3.73
CA PRO A 475 32.56 7.88 4.17
C PRO A 475 32.76 9.37 4.42
N GLU A 476 32.08 10.23 3.67
CA GLU A 476 32.12 11.69 3.81
C GLU A 476 31.58 12.12 5.18
N PHE A 477 30.43 11.56 5.60
CA PHE A 477 29.85 11.87 6.91
C PHE A 477 30.70 11.31 8.05
N SER A 478 31.23 10.09 7.90
CA SER A 478 32.16 9.51 8.87
C SER A 478 33.48 10.30 8.99
N ALA A 479 33.97 10.88 7.90
CA ALA A 479 35.12 11.79 7.93
C ALA A 479 34.77 13.11 8.63
N ALA A 480 33.58 13.65 8.38
CA ALA A 480 33.08 14.86 9.01
C ALA A 480 32.95 14.73 10.53
N CYS A 481 32.38 13.61 11.01
CA CYS A 481 32.31 13.29 12.43
C CYS A 481 33.70 13.24 13.08
N ARG A 482 34.68 12.64 12.40
CA ARG A 482 36.08 12.58 12.89
C ARG A 482 36.72 13.96 12.94
N ARG A 483 36.59 14.77 11.89
CA ARG A 483 37.09 16.16 11.87
C ARG A 483 36.46 16.98 13.00
N GLN A 484 35.16 16.88 13.20
CA GLN A 484 34.46 17.60 14.26
C GLN A 484 34.96 17.17 15.65
N ALA A 485 35.16 15.86 15.87
CA ALA A 485 35.71 15.35 17.12
C ALA A 485 37.15 15.83 17.35
N GLU A 486 38.00 15.82 16.32
CA GLU A 486 39.39 16.27 16.38
C GLU A 486 39.51 17.77 16.69
N GLN A 487 38.68 18.60 16.05
CA GLN A 487 38.64 20.05 16.25
C GLN A 487 38.09 20.42 17.64
N MET A 488 36.97 19.81 18.02
CA MET A 488 36.27 20.13 19.26
C MET A 488 36.95 19.52 20.49
N LYS A 489 37.63 18.37 20.35
CA LYS A 489 38.22 17.59 21.47
C LYS A 489 37.25 17.45 22.65
N PRO A 490 36.06 16.87 22.45
CA PRO A 490 34.97 16.93 23.43
C PRO A 490 35.34 16.22 24.74
N ASP A 491 34.86 16.75 25.87
CA ASP A 491 34.92 16.03 27.14
C ASP A 491 33.94 14.84 27.13
N LEU A 492 32.82 14.98 26.42
CA LEU A 492 31.86 13.91 26.17
C LEU A 492 31.54 13.80 24.69
N LEU A 493 31.85 12.64 24.10
CA LEU A 493 31.30 12.24 22.80
C LEU A 493 30.06 11.37 23.03
N TRP A 494 28.93 11.73 22.46
CA TRP A 494 27.69 10.98 22.52
C TRP A 494 27.33 10.47 21.13
N ILE A 495 27.43 9.16 20.94
CA ILE A 495 27.12 8.47 19.70
C ILE A 495 25.72 7.89 19.83
N ILE A 496 24.79 8.34 19.00
CA ILE A 496 23.45 7.77 18.92
C ILE A 496 23.40 6.83 17.72
N GLN A 497 23.39 5.53 18.00
CA GLN A 497 23.50 4.49 17.00
C GLN A 497 22.11 3.96 16.63
N GLY A 498 21.56 4.42 15.50
CA GLY A 498 20.35 3.82 14.92
C GLY A 498 20.61 2.54 14.15
N MET A 499 19.53 1.86 13.74
CA MET A 499 19.65 0.82 12.71
C MET A 499 19.95 1.46 11.36
N ASN A 500 20.74 0.78 10.53
CA ASN A 500 21.06 1.29 9.20
C ASN A 500 19.89 1.08 8.24
N GLU A 501 19.52 2.09 7.45
CA GLU A 501 18.52 1.96 6.38
C GLU A 501 18.94 1.02 5.24
N LEU A 502 20.25 0.84 5.01
CA LEU A 502 20.76 -0.13 4.02
C LEU A 502 20.72 -1.57 4.52
N ILE A 503 20.54 -1.77 5.82
CA ILE A 503 20.33 -3.08 6.43
C ILE A 503 18.87 -3.14 6.84
N ARG A 504 17.99 -3.17 5.83
CA ARG A 504 16.56 -3.43 6.05
C ARG A 504 16.41 -4.75 6.84
N PRO A 505 15.32 -4.93 7.61
CA PRO A 505 15.04 -6.15 8.37
C PRO A 505 14.92 -7.44 7.52
N TYR A 506 15.02 -7.36 6.19
CA TYR A 506 14.99 -8.50 5.28
C TYR A 506 16.34 -9.21 5.10
N ILE A 507 17.45 -8.64 5.58
CA ILE A 507 18.75 -9.31 5.61
C ILE A 507 19.11 -9.57 7.07
N PRO A 508 18.91 -10.79 7.60
CA PRO A 508 19.39 -11.12 8.93
C PRO A 508 20.92 -10.98 8.95
N ILE A 509 21.43 -9.93 9.60
CA ILE A 509 22.88 -9.85 9.82
C ILE A 509 23.22 -10.97 10.80
N PRO A 510 24.16 -11.87 10.48
CA PRO A 510 24.62 -12.88 11.41
C PRO A 510 25.04 -12.26 12.75
N ARG A 511 24.76 -12.98 13.85
CA ARG A 511 25.16 -12.55 15.21
C ARG A 511 26.65 -12.26 15.34
N ASP A 512 27.48 -12.85 14.48
CA ASP A 512 28.92 -12.63 14.43
C ASP A 512 29.38 -12.24 13.03
N ASP A 513 29.06 -11.02 12.62
CA ASP A 513 29.67 -10.40 11.44
C ASP A 513 30.99 -9.73 11.86
N ALA A 514 32.09 -10.49 11.74
CA ALA A 514 33.43 -10.01 12.06
C ALA A 514 33.86 -8.79 11.22
N THR A 515 33.39 -8.71 9.97
CA THR A 515 33.68 -7.58 9.08
C THR A 515 33.00 -6.32 9.60
N LEU A 516 31.71 -6.41 9.91
CA LEU A 516 30.96 -5.27 10.43
C LEU A 516 31.47 -4.83 11.80
N ARG A 517 31.85 -5.79 12.66
CA ARG A 517 32.46 -5.50 13.96
C ARG A 517 33.78 -4.74 13.79
N ARG A 518 34.61 -5.12 12.82
CA ARG A 518 35.86 -4.42 12.50
C ARG A 518 35.61 -3.00 12.03
N VAL A 519 34.66 -2.80 11.11
CA VAL A 519 34.27 -1.45 10.66
C VAL A 519 33.81 -0.59 11.84
N GLN A 520 32.97 -1.14 12.72
CA GLN A 520 32.48 -0.45 13.92
C GLN A 520 33.61 -0.12 14.90
N GLN A 521 34.56 -1.04 15.09
CA GLN A 521 35.73 -0.80 15.92
C GLN A 521 36.61 0.30 15.33
N ASP A 522 36.91 0.27 14.04
CA ASP A 522 37.75 1.26 13.36
C ASP A 522 37.12 2.67 13.42
N GLN A 523 35.80 2.78 13.22
CA GLN A 523 35.08 4.06 13.37
C GLN A 523 35.11 4.55 14.82
N LEU A 524 34.86 3.67 15.79
CA LEU A 524 34.89 4.02 17.20
C LEU A 524 36.29 4.46 17.64
N ASP A 525 37.33 3.76 17.20
CA ASP A 525 38.72 4.10 17.52
C ASP A 525 39.11 5.47 16.97
N GLY A 526 38.71 5.78 15.73
CA GLY A 526 38.95 7.10 15.13
C GLY A 526 38.21 8.26 15.81
N LEU A 527 37.13 7.99 16.54
CA LEU A 527 36.36 9.02 17.25
C LEU A 527 36.77 9.15 18.73
N LYS A 528 36.95 8.01 19.42
CA LYS A 528 37.16 7.98 20.87
C LYS A 528 38.50 8.58 21.30
N ILE A 529 39.51 8.56 20.43
CA ILE A 529 40.84 9.15 20.72
C ILE A 529 40.78 10.65 20.99
N HIS A 530 39.74 11.34 20.52
CA HIS A 530 39.57 12.77 20.70
C HIS A 530 38.66 13.13 21.89
N ALA A 531 38.11 12.14 22.60
CA ALA A 531 37.13 12.34 23.66
C ALA A 531 37.57 11.77 25.01
N LYS A 532 37.27 12.46 26.12
CA LYS A 532 37.57 11.93 27.47
C LYS A 532 36.64 10.78 27.84
N ARG A 533 35.34 10.92 27.56
CA ARG A 533 34.32 9.88 27.73
C ARG A 533 33.49 9.74 26.47
N VAL A 534 33.00 8.51 26.24
CA VAL A 534 32.11 8.20 25.12
C VAL A 534 30.82 7.57 25.65
N PHE A 535 29.66 8.15 25.34
CA PHE A 535 28.36 7.53 25.54
C PHE A 535 27.87 6.97 24.22
N ILE A 536 27.38 5.74 24.22
CA ILE A 536 26.85 5.08 23.03
C ILE A 536 25.44 4.62 23.32
N ASP A 537 24.45 5.26 22.68
CA ASP A 537 23.07 4.79 22.71
C ASP A 537 22.94 3.60 21.77
N LEU A 538 22.57 2.46 22.33
CA LEU A 538 22.28 1.25 21.57
C LEU A 538 20.97 1.43 20.77
N PRO A 539 20.85 0.77 19.60
CA PRO A 539 19.63 0.83 18.82
C PRO A 539 18.47 0.22 19.60
N TYR A 540 17.28 0.80 19.44
CA TYR A 540 16.02 0.25 19.93
C TYR A 540 15.18 -0.28 18.76
N TYR A 541 14.07 -0.93 19.07
CA TYR A 541 13.16 -1.53 18.12
C TYR A 541 12.54 -0.50 17.18
N GLU A 542 12.72 -0.72 15.88
CA GLU A 542 12.14 0.09 14.81
C GLU A 542 11.18 -0.81 14.00
N LYS A 543 9.91 -0.41 13.90
CA LYS A 543 8.91 -1.07 13.06
C LYS A 543 8.36 -0.07 12.06
N PHE A 544 8.77 -0.19 10.80
CA PHE A 544 8.34 0.66 9.67
C PHE A 544 6.90 0.37 9.23
N VAL A 545 5.97 0.45 10.18
CA VAL A 545 4.53 0.41 9.97
C VAL A 545 3.98 1.73 10.49
N ASP A 546 2.88 2.20 9.93
CA ASP A 546 2.22 3.43 10.38
C ASP A 546 1.53 3.24 11.75
N LEU A 547 2.35 3.13 12.80
CA LEU A 547 1.92 2.93 14.19
C LEU A 547 1.02 4.08 14.65
N HIS A 548 1.26 5.28 14.13
CA HIS A 548 0.46 6.46 14.40
C HIS A 548 -0.97 6.29 13.90
N ASN A 549 -1.16 5.91 12.63
CA ASN A 549 -2.50 5.67 12.08
C ASN A 549 -3.18 4.48 12.76
N ILE A 550 -2.43 3.45 13.16
CA ILE A 550 -2.96 2.33 13.95
C ILE A 550 -3.56 2.84 15.27
N LEU A 551 -2.81 3.64 16.05
CA LEU A 551 -3.34 4.19 17.31
C LEU A 551 -4.59 5.03 17.08
N LEU A 552 -4.57 5.92 16.08
CA LEU A 552 -5.73 6.75 15.76
C LEU A 552 -6.96 5.90 15.42
N ARG A 553 -6.79 4.81 14.65
CA ARG A 553 -7.87 3.88 14.33
C ARG A 553 -8.34 3.11 15.58
N CYS A 554 -7.43 2.68 16.46
CA CYS A 554 -7.79 2.04 17.72
C CYS A 554 -8.68 2.95 18.57
N LEU A 555 -8.29 4.22 18.73
CA LEU A 555 -9.09 5.22 19.44
C LEU A 555 -10.45 5.43 18.76
N LEU A 556 -10.44 5.64 17.43
CA LEU A 556 -11.64 5.91 16.65
C LEU A 556 -12.68 4.76 16.75
N PHE A 557 -12.22 3.51 16.69
CA PHE A 557 -13.07 2.32 16.73
C PHE A 557 -13.17 1.68 18.11
N ARG A 558 -12.65 2.34 19.16
CA ARG A 558 -12.67 1.87 20.57
C ARG A 558 -12.09 0.47 20.74
N GLN A 559 -10.99 0.18 20.04
CA GLN A 559 -10.22 -1.05 20.17
C GLN A 559 -8.99 -0.82 21.05
N SER A 560 -8.53 -1.89 21.69
CA SER A 560 -7.35 -1.85 22.54
C SER A 560 -6.10 -1.61 21.69
N PRO A 561 -5.34 -0.50 21.91
CA PRO A 561 -4.10 -0.30 21.19
C PRO A 561 -3.03 -1.34 21.55
N ALA A 562 -3.15 -1.98 22.73
CA ALA A 562 -2.20 -2.99 23.19
C ALA A 562 -2.07 -4.18 22.23
N ASP A 563 -3.15 -4.56 21.56
CA ASP A 563 -3.17 -5.72 20.64
C ASP A 563 -2.29 -5.48 19.39
N HIS A 564 -1.99 -4.22 19.06
CA HIS A 564 -1.26 -3.83 17.85
C HIS A 564 0.07 -3.13 18.12
N LEU A 565 0.21 -2.50 19.30
CA LEU A 565 1.30 -1.57 19.62
C LEU A 565 2.16 -2.00 20.80
N VAL A 566 1.86 -3.14 21.44
CA VAL A 566 2.71 -3.76 22.47
C VAL A 566 3.38 -5.00 21.88
N PHE A 567 4.69 -5.07 22.03
CA PHE A 567 5.54 -6.11 21.47
C PHE A 567 6.24 -6.85 22.60
N ASP A 568 6.22 -8.18 22.56
CA ASP A 568 6.90 -8.99 23.55
C ASP A 568 8.43 -8.84 23.44
N GLU A 569 9.11 -9.02 24.57
CA GLU A 569 10.57 -8.86 24.68
C GLU A 569 11.33 -9.74 23.67
N LYS A 570 10.87 -10.99 23.48
CA LYS A 570 11.54 -11.93 22.59
C LYS A 570 11.50 -11.44 21.15
N THR A 571 10.34 -11.01 20.65
CA THR A 571 10.19 -10.45 19.30
C THR A 571 11.11 -9.26 19.07
N VAL A 572 11.21 -8.37 20.06
CA VAL A 572 12.09 -7.20 19.99
C VAL A 572 13.57 -7.61 19.92
N TYR A 573 14.03 -8.45 20.84
CA TYR A 573 15.44 -8.85 20.92
C TYR A 573 15.87 -9.86 19.86
N ASP A 574 14.96 -10.63 19.27
CA ASP A 574 15.26 -11.44 18.09
C ASP A 574 15.66 -10.54 16.89
N LEU A 575 15.08 -9.34 16.80
CA LEU A 575 15.38 -8.37 15.73
C LEU A 575 16.61 -7.50 16.03
N ILE A 576 16.72 -6.95 17.24
CA ILE A 576 17.77 -5.96 17.57
C ILE A 576 18.99 -6.57 18.30
N GLY A 577 18.80 -7.71 18.95
CA GLY A 577 19.79 -8.37 19.81
C GLY A 577 21.12 -8.69 19.13
N PRO A 578 21.16 -9.15 17.85
CA PRO A 578 22.42 -9.35 17.13
C PRO A 578 23.25 -8.05 17.01
N GLN A 579 22.59 -6.91 16.74
CA GLN A 579 23.27 -5.63 16.62
C GLN A 579 23.76 -5.12 17.97
N ILE A 580 22.91 -5.20 19.00
CA ILE A 580 23.27 -4.85 20.38
C ILE A 580 24.47 -5.66 20.85
N SER A 581 24.44 -6.99 20.67
CA SER A 581 25.52 -7.88 21.07
C SER A 581 26.85 -7.52 20.39
N ARG A 582 26.80 -7.17 19.10
CA ARG A 582 27.99 -6.75 18.35
C ARG A 582 28.55 -5.42 18.87
N LEU A 583 27.70 -4.42 19.12
CA LEU A 583 28.13 -3.13 19.67
C LEU A 583 28.71 -3.26 21.08
N LEU A 584 28.09 -4.07 21.94
CA LEU A 584 28.59 -4.35 23.29
C LEU A 584 29.94 -5.09 23.30
N SER A 585 30.30 -5.75 22.20
CA SER A 585 31.57 -6.47 22.09
C SER A 585 32.75 -5.58 21.64
N LEU A 586 32.50 -4.31 21.31
CA LEU A 586 33.55 -3.38 20.89
C LEU A 586 34.46 -3.04 22.07
N LYS A 587 35.77 -2.90 21.79
CA LYS A 587 36.78 -2.57 22.78
C LYS A 587 36.81 -1.06 23.03
N CYS A 588 36.36 -0.63 24.20
CA CYS A 588 36.40 0.78 24.58
C CYS A 588 36.37 0.98 26.11
N ASP A 589 37.51 1.36 26.68
CA ASP A 589 37.69 1.47 28.13
C ASP A 589 37.01 2.71 28.74
N ASN A 590 36.75 3.73 27.93
CA ASN A 590 36.05 4.96 28.33
C ASN A 590 34.63 5.08 27.77
N CYS A 591 34.05 3.98 27.27
CA CYS A 591 32.69 3.93 26.75
C CYS A 591 31.67 3.55 27.82
N PHE A 592 30.50 4.18 27.76
CA PHE A 592 29.31 3.78 28.48
C PHE A 592 28.20 3.49 27.48
N PHE A 593 27.70 2.26 27.49
CA PHE A 593 26.58 1.86 26.66
C PHE A 593 25.26 2.17 27.36
N ASN A 594 24.35 2.79 26.63
CA ASN A 594 23.01 3.14 27.08
C ASN A 594 22.00 2.22 26.38
N ASP A 595 21.29 1.42 27.16
CA ASP A 595 20.23 0.55 26.67
C ASP A 595 18.93 1.35 26.56
N ILE A 596 18.72 1.97 25.41
CA ILE A 596 17.52 2.77 25.13
C ILE A 596 16.29 1.88 25.05
N GLN A 597 16.43 0.66 24.50
CA GLN A 597 15.31 -0.27 24.39
C GLN A 597 14.70 -0.56 25.76
N LYS A 598 15.54 -0.84 26.76
CA LYS A 598 15.08 -1.12 28.12
C LYS A 598 14.33 0.04 28.75
N ALA A 599 14.70 1.28 28.43
CA ALA A 599 14.01 2.47 28.93
C ALA A 599 12.61 2.67 28.30
N LEU A 600 12.37 2.07 27.13
CA LEU A 600 11.09 2.10 26.44
C LEU A 600 10.22 0.85 26.72
N SER A 601 10.77 -0.14 27.42
CA SER A 601 10.06 -1.34 27.82
C SER A 601 9.41 -1.20 29.20
N ASP A 602 8.28 -1.86 29.39
CA ASP A 602 7.62 -1.97 30.68
C ASP A 602 8.52 -2.73 31.67
N PRO A 603 8.76 -2.22 32.88
CA PRO A 603 9.71 -2.80 33.83
C PRO A 603 9.25 -4.12 34.46
N THR A 604 7.96 -4.47 34.34
CA THR A 604 7.39 -5.70 34.94
C THR A 604 7.29 -6.83 33.93
N THR A 605 6.97 -6.52 32.69
CA THR A 605 6.74 -7.49 31.61
C THR A 605 7.86 -7.54 30.59
N ASN A 606 8.79 -6.58 30.62
CA ASN A 606 9.81 -6.30 29.59
C ASN A 606 9.24 -6.04 28.19
N ALA A 607 7.93 -5.97 28.03
CA ALA A 607 7.28 -5.72 26.75
C ALA A 607 7.54 -4.27 26.32
N PHE A 608 7.81 -4.08 25.04
CA PHE A 608 7.98 -2.75 24.46
C PHE A 608 6.63 -2.20 24.01
N SER A 609 6.31 -0.96 24.40
CA SER A 609 5.10 -0.27 23.94
C SER A 609 5.44 0.91 23.04
N ALA A 610 4.77 1.00 21.89
CA ALA A 610 4.87 2.15 20.98
C ALA A 610 4.02 3.35 21.42
N TYR A 611 3.27 3.24 22.53
CA TYR A 611 2.42 4.30 23.09
C TYR A 611 2.42 4.27 24.63
N GLU A 612 2.05 5.38 25.27
CA GLU A 612 1.85 5.47 26.71
C GLU A 612 0.39 5.13 27.06
N SER A 613 0.16 4.04 27.79
CA SER A 613 -1.18 3.51 28.08
C SER A 613 -2.06 4.41 28.96
N SER A 614 -1.46 5.27 29.79
CA SER A 614 -2.19 6.18 30.66
C SER A 614 -2.75 7.40 29.94
N THR A 615 -2.11 7.82 28.84
CA THR A 615 -2.48 9.04 28.10
C THR A 615 -2.87 8.77 26.65
N ASN A 616 -2.73 7.53 26.17
CA ASN A 616 -2.88 7.17 24.77
C ASN A 616 -2.03 8.04 23.83
N ARG A 617 -0.82 8.45 24.25
CA ARG A 617 0.10 9.24 23.42
C ARG A 617 1.18 8.37 22.81
N MET A 618 1.48 8.56 21.53
CA MET A 618 2.55 7.82 20.85
C MET A 618 3.89 8.04 21.54
N ILE A 619 4.68 6.98 21.67
CA ILE A 619 6.10 6.99 22.08
C ILE A 619 6.98 7.05 20.82
N LEU A 620 6.65 6.29 19.77
CA LEU A 620 7.31 6.32 18.46
C LEU A 620 6.35 6.83 17.38
N TYR A 621 6.59 8.00 16.77
CA TYR A 621 5.57 8.60 15.90
C TYR A 621 5.47 7.95 14.51
N ASP A 622 6.55 7.44 13.94
CA ASP A 622 6.55 6.75 12.62
C ASP A 622 7.11 5.33 12.74
N GLY A 623 7.05 4.79 13.96
CA GLY A 623 7.59 3.47 14.28
C GLY A 623 9.12 3.40 14.36
N SER A 624 9.82 4.51 14.17
CA SER A 624 11.27 4.61 14.37
C SER A 624 11.67 5.79 15.26
N HIS A 625 11.06 6.96 15.08
CA HIS A 625 11.45 8.18 15.76
C HIS A 625 10.65 8.44 17.03
N LEU A 626 11.36 8.85 18.10
CA LEU A 626 10.75 9.23 19.36
C LEU A 626 9.86 10.45 19.22
N SER A 627 8.68 10.37 19.84
CA SER A 627 7.84 11.53 20.10
C SER A 627 8.35 12.33 21.31
N LYS A 628 7.70 13.45 21.66
CA LYS A 628 7.94 14.17 22.94
C LYS A 628 7.71 13.27 24.15
N THR A 629 6.72 12.37 24.09
CA THR A 629 6.45 11.39 25.15
C THR A 629 7.60 10.39 25.26
N GLY A 630 8.04 9.82 24.13
CA GLY A 630 9.16 8.88 24.11
C GLY A 630 10.48 9.53 24.54
N GLN A 631 10.73 10.76 24.09
CA GLN A 631 11.89 11.55 24.51
C GLN A 631 11.91 11.75 26.03
N LYS A 632 10.75 12.06 26.64
CA LYS A 632 10.66 12.24 28.09
C LYS A 632 11.05 10.96 28.84
N LEU A 633 10.55 9.80 28.41
CA LEU A 633 10.88 8.51 29.02
C LEU A 633 12.38 8.24 29.03
N ILE A 634 13.05 8.41 27.87
CA ILE A 634 14.50 8.18 27.78
C ILE A 634 15.31 9.23 28.53
N VAL A 635 14.82 10.48 28.59
CA VAL A 635 15.47 11.54 29.36
C VAL A 635 15.49 11.19 30.84
N ASP A 636 14.34 10.80 31.38
CA ASP A 636 14.19 10.50 32.80
C ASP A 636 14.93 9.22 33.20
N ALA A 637 14.84 8.16 32.38
CA ALA A 637 15.42 6.86 32.68
C ALA A 637 16.92 6.74 32.37
N VAL A 638 17.41 7.43 31.33
CA VAL A 638 18.78 7.24 30.81
C VAL A 638 19.58 8.53 30.83
N TYR A 639 19.12 9.57 30.15
CA TYR A 639 19.98 10.73 29.88
C TYR A 639 20.27 11.54 31.13
N LYS A 640 19.27 11.80 31.98
CA LYS A 640 19.44 12.56 33.22
C LYS A 640 20.42 11.88 34.17
N PRO A 641 20.29 10.58 34.52
CA PRO A 641 21.31 9.88 35.31
C PRO A 641 22.72 9.95 34.71
N ARG A 642 22.86 9.73 33.40
CA ARG A 642 24.16 9.74 32.70
C ARG A 642 24.82 11.10 32.67
N ILE A 643 24.05 12.15 32.39
CA ILE A 643 24.52 13.52 32.40
C ILE A 643 24.93 13.91 33.83
N MET A 644 24.14 13.57 34.86
CA MET A 644 24.53 13.84 36.25
C MET A 644 25.83 13.14 36.63
N GLN A 645 26.01 11.88 36.22
CA GLN A 645 27.26 11.13 36.45
C GLN A 645 28.46 11.77 35.73
N PHE A 646 28.27 12.22 34.49
CA PHE A 646 29.30 12.95 33.74
C PHE A 646 29.66 14.28 34.41
N MET A 647 28.66 15.06 34.82
CA MET A 647 28.88 16.35 35.49
C MET A 647 29.59 16.20 36.83
N GLN A 648 29.36 15.11 37.57
CA GLN A 648 30.11 14.80 38.79
C GLN A 648 31.60 14.52 38.48
N PHE A 649 31.88 13.82 37.39
CA PHE A 649 33.26 13.55 36.96
C PHE A 649 34.00 14.81 36.47
N MET A 650 33.27 15.78 35.92
CA MET A 650 33.83 17.06 35.46
C MET A 650 34.05 18.07 36.59
N ARG A 651 33.62 17.78 37.82
CA ARG A 651 33.96 18.62 38.98
C ARG A 651 35.45 18.46 39.28
N PRO A 652 36.21 19.56 39.42
CA PRO A 652 37.65 19.54 39.62
C PRO A 652 38.07 18.82 40.91
#